data_AF-A0A4Q4W1G9-F1
#
_entry.id   AF-A0A4Q4W1G9-F1
#
_cell.length_a   1.000
_cell.length_b   1.000
_cell.length_c   1.000
_cell.angle_alpha   90.00
_cell.angle_beta   90.00
_cell.angle_gamma   90.00
#
_symmetry.space_group_name_H-M   'P 1'
#
loop_
_entity.id
_entity.type
_entity.pdbx_description
1 polymer ?
#
loop_
_entity_poly.entity_id
_entity_poly.type
_entity_poly.pdbx_seq_one_letter_code
_entity_poly.pdbx_strand_id
1 'polypeptide(L)'
;MTTKPTLSAQAIEKVDQVTVEFLAEALSISGIISFVATKIGTGQVGEVYRLSLNYGATPSGLNLERPDTIILKIPSPNPQSRATAVSINLYEYEARFYAEIAPLLPETAREALPRCFHAGFNPETALSSLLLEDAGTDALVGDDLRGATREQALLAMRTLGLMHGALRPVLMDAEKASWLKKASWLIREPNANQAFFHEMFLSFKARYESQMAPEHLEICERWVPALGWWIEQQLTASPEKIGVKHSDYRLDNLLFTAAGGLKVIDWQCIMAGPLVGDIAYFLACSLKVEDRRAWQDDLLRAYCDALAQALPPGFGPTLTFEQVTHDLRLHTLGTLATHIMSSQLIDCAGRGDDMFMALIARECELIKDTNALELLPELPPQDPTPLRPLIENEYPHPAWMGKYWSESWYFDFVDEAQGIAGWIRLALTPRMKGNWYTATITQKGKGVYQIADYAAPGVVLDEHSLRLAKPGAYDIVHEVNTGEELETYRIKMSSDAAAHYHDANDILLGTSPPSTSESLSLSLSYNTTGIPYQYRILTRYEVPCTVTGLLVINGTSIALNSAYGQRDHSWGARDWWASDWIWSAFYLPAKHGSTTETRIHALQLRWPGRPSMSMGYVQTGDDIQEIEGLECEEDVVTKHTPNSEVKTQMVTGMKMKVLAHGKEEIRVRIEPQAHAPLKLVNDDGRASTFDTAWAKVRASDEREGVGWFEWNMNVWE
;
A
#
# COMPACT_ATOMS: atom_id res chain seq x y z
N MET A 1 26.91 29.43 -10.83
CA MET A 1 26.72 28.60 -9.63
C MET A 1 25.23 28.34 -9.50
N THR A 2 24.74 27.27 -10.10
CA THR A 2 23.32 26.89 -10.03
C THR A 2 23.08 26.22 -8.68
N THR A 3 22.12 26.74 -7.92
CA THR A 3 21.67 26.17 -6.66
C THR A 3 21.30 24.70 -6.87
N LYS A 4 21.78 23.81 -6.00
CA LYS A 4 21.34 22.40 -6.02
C LYS A 4 19.85 22.38 -5.69
N PRO A 5 18.99 21.66 -6.45
CA PRO A 5 17.60 21.49 -6.05
C PRO A 5 17.57 20.78 -4.69
N THR A 6 17.03 21.45 -3.68
CA THR A 6 16.71 20.85 -2.38
C THR A 6 15.23 20.50 -2.38
N LEU A 7 14.85 19.38 -1.76
CA LEU A 7 13.45 18.99 -1.64
C LEU A 7 12.67 20.09 -0.90
N SER A 8 11.82 20.81 -1.64
CA SER A 8 11.01 21.90 -1.09
C SER A 8 9.74 21.33 -0.46
N ALA A 9 9.33 21.85 0.70
CA ALA A 9 8.04 21.53 1.30
C ALA A 9 6.85 22.14 0.52
N GLN A 10 7.13 23.05 -0.42
CA GLN A 10 6.12 23.63 -1.31
C GLN A 10 6.05 22.79 -2.60
N ALA A 11 4.97 22.01 -2.73
CA ALA A 11 4.61 21.31 -3.96
C ALA A 11 3.54 22.12 -4.72
N ILE A 12 3.67 22.20 -6.04
CA ILE A 12 2.66 22.74 -6.95
C ILE A 12 1.67 21.63 -7.28
N GLU A 13 0.42 21.81 -6.89
CA GLU A 13 -0.65 20.83 -7.09
C GLU A 13 -1.48 21.15 -8.34
N LYS A 14 -1.50 22.41 -8.77
CA LYS A 14 -2.26 22.90 -9.92
C LYS A 14 -1.45 23.90 -10.73
N VAL A 15 -1.65 23.89 -12.05
CA VAL A 15 -0.93 24.76 -12.97
C VAL A 15 -1.15 26.26 -12.71
N ASP A 16 -2.31 26.64 -12.17
CA ASP A 16 -2.66 28.03 -11.83
C ASP A 16 -1.91 28.58 -10.60
N GLN A 17 -1.24 27.72 -9.84
CA GLN A 17 -0.35 28.12 -8.75
C GLN A 17 1.03 28.59 -9.25
N VAL A 18 1.37 28.35 -10.52
CA VAL A 18 2.66 28.76 -11.08
C VAL A 18 2.64 30.26 -11.36
N THR A 19 3.64 30.98 -10.84
CA THR A 19 3.80 32.43 -11.07
C THR A 19 5.11 32.76 -11.77
N VAL A 20 5.20 33.96 -12.33
CA VAL A 20 6.44 34.46 -12.94
C VAL A 20 7.56 34.57 -11.89
N GLU A 21 7.22 34.99 -10.68
CA GLU A 21 8.15 35.10 -9.56
C GLU A 21 8.72 33.73 -9.17
N PHE A 22 7.86 32.72 -9.06
CA PHE A 22 8.27 31.36 -8.79
C PHE A 22 9.23 30.84 -9.88
N LEU A 23 8.88 31.03 -11.17
CA LEU A 23 9.72 30.59 -12.28
C LEU A 23 11.07 31.30 -12.30
N ALA A 24 11.11 32.61 -12.00
CA ALA A 24 12.34 33.38 -11.94
C ALA A 24 13.26 32.88 -10.81
N GLU A 25 12.68 32.57 -9.65
CA GLU A 25 13.40 31.99 -8.51
C GLU A 25 13.92 30.59 -8.82
N ALA A 26 13.05 29.68 -9.25
CA ALA A 26 13.39 28.28 -9.53
C ALA A 26 14.47 28.14 -10.61
N LEU A 27 14.40 28.97 -11.66
CA LEU A 27 15.41 28.98 -12.73
C LEU A 27 16.67 29.76 -12.34
N SER A 28 16.63 30.58 -11.28
CA SER A 28 17.64 31.57 -10.96
C SER A 28 17.92 32.54 -12.14
N ILE A 29 16.86 32.97 -12.83
CA ILE A 29 16.91 33.84 -14.02
C ILE A 29 15.96 35.03 -13.83
N SER A 30 16.43 36.23 -14.17
CA SER A 30 15.61 37.45 -14.16
C SER A 30 15.03 37.77 -15.54
N GLY A 31 13.92 38.53 -15.55
CA GLY A 31 13.36 39.12 -16.76
C GLY A 31 12.32 38.26 -17.48
N ILE A 32 11.82 37.18 -16.86
CA ILE A 32 10.60 36.51 -17.31
C ILE A 32 9.44 37.51 -17.12
N ILE A 33 8.64 37.73 -18.16
CA ILE A 33 7.51 38.67 -18.14
C ILE A 33 6.16 37.97 -18.18
N SER A 34 6.09 36.79 -18.77
CA SER A 34 4.90 35.94 -18.85
C SER A 34 5.30 34.54 -19.28
N PHE A 35 4.38 33.60 -19.15
CA PHE A 35 4.51 32.26 -19.71
C PHE A 35 3.16 31.74 -20.20
N VAL A 36 3.19 30.71 -21.06
CA VAL A 36 1.99 29.98 -21.50
C VAL A 36 2.17 28.51 -21.14
N ALA A 37 1.23 27.94 -20.39
CA ALA A 37 1.22 26.52 -20.05
C ALA A 37 0.38 25.72 -21.05
N THR A 38 0.98 24.72 -21.68
CA THR A 38 0.29 23.79 -22.59
C THR A 38 0.40 22.38 -22.03
N LYS A 39 -0.73 21.73 -21.75
CA LYS A 39 -0.75 20.33 -21.31
C LYS A 39 -0.22 19.43 -22.44
N ILE A 40 0.69 18.53 -22.10
CA ILE A 40 1.29 17.55 -23.01
C ILE A 40 1.20 16.14 -22.41
N GLY A 41 1.23 15.12 -23.27
CA GLY A 41 1.11 13.72 -22.86
C GLY A 41 -0.30 13.32 -22.43
N THR A 42 -0.46 12.03 -22.09
CA THR A 42 -1.75 11.43 -21.72
C THR A 42 -1.95 11.31 -20.20
N GLY A 43 -0.87 11.38 -19.42
CA GLY A 43 -0.86 11.60 -17.96
C GLY A 43 -1.82 10.74 -17.13
N GLN A 44 -1.50 9.46 -16.89
CA GLN A 44 -2.36 8.56 -16.09
C GLN A 44 -2.27 8.83 -14.58
N VAL A 45 -1.05 9.02 -14.07
CA VAL A 45 -0.76 9.25 -12.64
C VAL A 45 -0.34 10.69 -12.32
N GLY A 46 -0.14 11.55 -13.32
CA GLY A 46 0.23 12.95 -13.16
C GLY A 46 -0.03 13.74 -14.43
N GLU A 47 -0.04 15.07 -14.33
CA GLU A 47 -0.13 15.96 -15.48
C GLU A 47 1.24 16.55 -15.83
N VAL A 48 1.50 16.72 -17.12
CA VAL A 48 2.72 17.34 -17.63
C VAL A 48 2.34 18.55 -18.47
N TYR A 49 2.96 19.69 -18.19
CA TYR A 49 2.76 20.94 -18.91
C TYR A 49 4.10 21.41 -19.48
N ARG A 50 4.10 21.80 -20.75
CA ARG A 50 5.16 22.61 -21.33
C ARG A 50 4.86 24.08 -21.07
N LEU A 51 5.78 24.77 -20.38
CA LEU A 51 5.69 26.19 -20.13
C LEU A 51 6.58 26.93 -21.13
N SER A 52 5.99 27.70 -22.04
CA SER A 52 6.72 28.60 -22.95
C SER A 52 6.98 29.93 -22.26
N LEU A 53 8.24 30.32 -22.12
CA LEU A 53 8.66 31.49 -21.35
C LEU A 53 8.88 32.70 -22.27
N ASN A 54 8.30 33.84 -21.90
CA ASN A 54 8.55 35.11 -22.58
C ASN A 54 9.45 35.99 -21.71
N TYR A 55 10.49 36.55 -22.32
CA TYR A 55 11.44 37.43 -21.65
C TYR A 55 11.30 38.88 -22.09
N GLY A 56 11.52 39.81 -21.15
CA GLY A 56 11.73 41.22 -21.45
C GLY A 56 13.12 41.48 -22.05
N ALA A 57 13.41 42.76 -22.34
CA ALA A 57 14.71 43.17 -22.88
C ALA A 57 15.87 42.73 -21.96
N THR A 58 16.85 42.05 -22.53
CA THR A 58 18.06 41.61 -21.80
C THR A 58 18.91 42.83 -21.43
N PRO A 59 19.25 43.05 -20.16
CA PRO A 59 20.26 44.05 -19.81
C PRO A 59 21.57 43.74 -20.53
N SER A 60 22.15 44.72 -21.22
CA SER A 60 23.39 44.56 -21.96
C SER A 60 24.53 44.05 -21.05
N GLY A 61 25.13 42.89 -21.40
CA GLY A 61 26.31 42.35 -20.74
C GLY A 61 26.13 41.05 -19.93
N LEU A 62 24.92 40.47 -19.87
CA LEU A 62 24.66 39.19 -19.22
C LEU A 62 24.38 38.09 -20.26
N ASN A 63 25.31 37.15 -20.45
CA ASN A 63 25.06 35.88 -21.11
C ASN A 63 24.50 34.90 -20.05
N LEU A 64 23.19 34.99 -19.78
CA LEU A 64 22.48 33.97 -19.03
C LEU A 64 21.83 33.02 -20.04
N GLU A 65 22.06 31.72 -19.87
CA GLU A 65 21.31 30.68 -20.57
C GLU A 65 19.82 30.81 -20.18
N ARG A 66 18.97 31.15 -21.16
CA ARG A 66 17.53 31.39 -20.96
C ARG A 66 16.76 30.34 -21.76
N PRO A 67 16.09 29.36 -21.11
CA PRO A 67 15.33 28.37 -21.83
C PRO A 67 14.05 28.98 -22.41
N ASP A 68 13.75 28.72 -23.68
CA ASP A 68 12.49 29.13 -24.30
C ASP A 68 11.29 28.33 -23.74
N THR A 69 11.54 27.08 -23.33
CA THR A 69 10.53 26.21 -22.72
C THR A 69 11.10 25.40 -21.56
N ILE A 70 10.24 25.05 -20.62
CA ILE A 70 10.51 24.14 -19.50
C ILE A 70 9.30 23.23 -19.27
N ILE A 71 9.49 22.13 -18.55
CA ILE A 71 8.45 21.15 -18.25
C ILE A 71 8.05 21.24 -16.77
N LEU A 72 6.76 21.34 -16.52
CA LEU A 72 6.16 21.22 -15.20
C LEU A 72 5.43 19.86 -15.11
N LYS A 73 5.80 19.02 -14.14
CA LYS A 73 5.09 17.78 -13.80
C LYS A 73 4.43 17.95 -12.43
N ILE A 74 3.12 17.68 -12.35
CA ILE A 74 2.31 17.84 -11.14
C ILE A 74 1.38 16.62 -10.95
N PRO A 75 0.78 16.42 -9.76
CA PRO A 75 -0.07 15.27 -9.47
C PRO A 75 -1.34 15.25 -10.34
N SER A 76 -1.97 14.08 -10.44
CA SER A 76 -3.22 13.95 -11.21
C SER A 76 -4.37 14.71 -10.50
N PRO A 77 -5.22 15.44 -11.25
CA PRO A 77 -6.43 16.03 -10.67
C PRO A 77 -7.47 14.96 -10.32
N ASN A 78 -7.41 13.76 -10.92
CA ASN A 78 -8.27 12.64 -10.58
C ASN A 78 -7.92 12.11 -9.17
N PRO A 79 -8.85 12.19 -8.19
CA PRO A 79 -8.60 11.74 -6.82
C PRO A 79 -8.19 10.26 -6.71
N GLN A 80 -8.75 9.39 -7.53
CA GLN A 80 -8.48 7.94 -7.49
C GLN A 80 -7.08 7.61 -8.01
N SER A 81 -6.68 8.20 -9.14
CA SER A 81 -5.32 8.07 -9.68
C SER A 81 -4.28 8.63 -8.69
N ARG A 82 -4.59 9.79 -8.09
CA ARG A 82 -3.73 10.43 -7.09
C ARG A 82 -3.58 9.60 -5.83
N ALA A 83 -4.69 9.07 -5.28
CA ALA A 83 -4.66 8.20 -4.11
C ALA A 83 -3.84 6.93 -4.35
N THR A 84 -3.97 6.32 -5.53
CA THR A 84 -3.17 5.14 -5.91
C THR A 84 -1.68 5.46 -6.01
N ALA A 85 -1.31 6.58 -6.63
CA ALA A 85 0.09 7.00 -6.72
C ALA A 85 0.69 7.29 -5.33
N VAL A 86 -0.09 7.88 -4.42
CA VAL A 86 0.29 8.10 -3.02
C VAL A 86 0.46 6.78 -2.27
N SER A 87 -0.47 5.82 -2.41
CA SER A 87 -0.41 4.56 -1.65
C SER A 87 0.82 3.71 -1.95
N ILE A 88 1.46 3.92 -3.12
CA ILE A 88 2.70 3.23 -3.51
C ILE A 88 3.90 4.18 -3.64
N ASN A 89 3.79 5.40 -3.10
CA ASN A 89 4.84 6.43 -2.99
C ASN A 89 5.45 6.94 -4.31
N LEU A 90 4.74 6.84 -5.45
CA LEU A 90 5.31 7.21 -6.75
C LEU A 90 5.79 8.67 -6.80
N TYR A 91 5.02 9.59 -6.22
CA TYR A 91 5.34 11.03 -6.21
C TYR A 91 6.58 11.36 -5.38
N GLU A 92 6.72 10.74 -4.21
CA GLU A 92 7.87 10.93 -3.33
C GLU A 92 9.15 10.45 -4.04
N TYR A 93 9.11 9.25 -4.62
CA TYR A 93 10.29 8.62 -5.21
C TYR A 93 10.91 9.45 -6.34
N GLU A 94 10.10 9.98 -7.25
CA GLU A 94 10.61 10.80 -8.36
C GLU A 94 11.17 12.14 -7.86
N ALA A 95 10.47 12.81 -6.92
CA ALA A 95 10.92 14.07 -6.34
C ALA A 95 12.27 13.91 -5.63
N ARG A 96 12.40 12.83 -4.84
CA ARG A 96 13.64 12.51 -4.13
C ARG A 96 14.76 12.07 -5.07
N PHE A 97 14.47 11.37 -6.16
CA PHE A 97 15.49 11.09 -7.18
C PHE A 97 16.12 12.38 -7.71
N TYR A 98 15.30 13.33 -8.18
CA TYR A 98 15.82 14.58 -8.75
C TYR A 98 16.49 15.50 -7.71
N ALA A 99 16.03 15.48 -6.45
CA ALA A 99 16.60 16.30 -5.39
C ALA A 99 17.87 15.69 -4.75
N GLU A 100 17.90 14.36 -4.56
CA GLU A 100 18.90 13.69 -3.72
C GLU A 100 19.90 12.83 -4.52
N ILE A 101 19.49 12.27 -5.67
CA ILE A 101 20.31 11.32 -6.43
C ILE A 101 20.89 11.94 -7.70
N ALA A 102 20.07 12.54 -8.55
CA ALA A 102 20.52 13.14 -9.82
C ALA A 102 21.68 14.15 -9.64
N PRO A 103 21.74 14.99 -8.57
CA PRO A 103 22.86 15.91 -8.35
C PRO A 103 24.19 15.23 -7.96
N LEU A 104 24.16 13.95 -7.58
CA LEU A 104 25.35 13.17 -7.21
C LEU A 104 26.00 12.50 -8.42
N LEU A 105 25.31 12.45 -9.56
CA LEU A 105 25.79 11.78 -10.76
C LEU A 105 26.89 12.58 -11.46
N PRO A 106 27.88 11.89 -12.08
CA PRO A 106 28.85 12.54 -12.95
C PRO A 106 28.15 13.22 -14.13
N GLU A 107 28.79 14.25 -14.69
CA GLU A 107 28.25 15.04 -15.80
C GLU A 107 27.79 14.19 -16.98
N THR A 108 28.59 13.19 -17.38
CA THR A 108 28.27 12.26 -18.47
C THR A 108 26.97 11.48 -18.26
N ALA A 109 26.62 11.14 -17.01
CA ALA A 109 25.35 10.48 -16.69
C ALA A 109 24.21 11.51 -16.56
N ARG A 110 24.49 12.71 -16.04
CA ARG A 110 23.48 13.79 -15.95
C ARG A 110 23.02 14.29 -17.31
N GLU A 111 23.86 14.20 -18.36
CA GLU A 111 23.45 14.50 -19.73
C GLU A 111 22.26 13.66 -20.19
N ALA A 112 22.13 12.43 -19.68
CA ALA A 112 21.01 11.54 -19.97
C ALA A 112 19.74 11.85 -19.15
N LEU A 113 19.75 12.87 -18.30
CA LEU A 113 18.61 13.31 -17.51
C LEU A 113 18.17 14.72 -17.93
N PRO A 114 16.87 15.05 -17.85
CA PRO A 114 16.47 16.44 -17.84
C PRO A 114 17.06 17.12 -16.60
N ARG A 115 17.67 18.30 -16.76
CA ARG A 115 18.07 19.11 -15.61
C ARG A 115 16.83 19.47 -14.79
N CYS A 116 16.91 19.24 -13.47
CA CYS A 116 15.87 19.65 -12.54
C CYS A 116 16.14 21.06 -12.00
N PHE A 117 15.17 21.95 -12.16
CA PHE A 117 15.17 23.31 -11.62
C PHE A 117 14.44 23.40 -10.28
N HIS A 118 13.43 22.57 -10.07
CA HIS A 118 12.68 22.51 -8.83
C HIS A 118 12.16 21.09 -8.57
N ALA A 119 12.28 20.63 -7.33
CA ALA A 119 11.66 19.41 -6.83
C ALA A 119 10.95 19.71 -5.50
N GLY A 120 9.62 19.72 -5.54
CA GLY A 120 8.74 19.93 -4.39
C GLY A 120 8.11 18.62 -3.96
N PHE A 121 8.02 18.40 -2.66
CA PHE A 121 7.26 17.30 -2.06
C PHE A 121 6.68 17.76 -0.72
N ASN A 122 5.36 17.68 -0.60
CA ASN A 122 4.66 17.98 0.64
C ASN A 122 4.44 16.66 1.42
N PRO A 123 5.09 16.44 2.59
CA PRO A 123 4.94 15.21 3.37
C PRO A 123 3.57 15.08 4.08
N GLU A 124 2.82 16.18 4.18
CA GLU A 124 1.46 16.16 4.73
C GLU A 124 0.50 15.55 3.71
N THR A 125 0.53 16.03 2.47
CA THR A 125 -0.36 15.57 1.38
C THR A 125 0.21 14.42 0.53
N ALA A 126 1.49 14.11 0.69
CA ALA A 126 2.27 13.17 -0.13
C ALA A 126 2.29 13.51 -1.64
N LEU A 127 2.11 14.79 -1.97
CA LEU A 127 2.09 15.29 -3.35
C LEU A 127 3.44 15.90 -3.74
N SER A 128 3.82 15.77 -5.01
CA SER A 128 5.07 16.32 -5.54
C SER A 128 4.88 17.17 -6.78
N SER A 129 5.87 18.01 -7.06
CA SER A 129 5.96 18.77 -8.30
C SER A 129 7.41 18.86 -8.78
N LEU A 130 7.60 18.77 -10.10
CA LEU A 130 8.92 18.91 -10.72
C LEU A 130 8.90 20.01 -11.77
N LEU A 131 9.95 20.82 -11.80
CA LEU A 131 10.26 21.72 -12.91
C LEU A 131 11.54 21.22 -13.58
N LEU A 132 11.43 20.75 -14.81
CA LEU A 132 12.49 20.06 -15.55
C LEU A 132 12.83 20.81 -16.84
N GLU A 133 14.06 20.60 -17.32
CA GLU A 133 14.49 20.92 -18.67
C GLU A 133 13.55 20.28 -19.70
N ASP A 134 13.15 21.05 -20.71
CA ASP A 134 12.50 20.50 -21.89
C ASP A 134 13.58 19.88 -22.78
N ALA A 135 13.41 18.62 -23.19
CA ALA A 135 14.35 17.93 -24.07
C ALA A 135 14.45 18.55 -25.48
N GLY A 136 13.62 19.57 -25.74
CA GLY A 136 13.47 20.29 -27.00
C GLY A 136 12.12 20.01 -27.63
N THR A 137 11.56 21.00 -28.33
CA THR A 137 10.27 20.86 -29.02
C THR A 137 10.30 19.79 -30.12
N ASP A 138 11.48 19.49 -30.64
CA ASP A 138 11.73 18.50 -31.68
C ASP A 138 12.18 17.14 -31.13
N ALA A 139 12.26 16.98 -29.81
CA ALA A 139 12.53 15.68 -29.20
C ALA A 139 11.35 14.72 -29.42
N LEU A 140 11.68 13.46 -29.73
CA LEU A 140 10.69 12.42 -29.99
C LEU A 140 10.59 11.49 -28.79
N VAL A 141 9.40 11.36 -28.22
CA VAL A 141 9.09 10.29 -27.27
C VAL A 141 9.14 8.96 -28.01
N GLY A 142 9.70 7.93 -27.38
CA GLY A 142 9.57 6.58 -27.89
C GLY A 142 8.11 6.10 -27.93
N ASP A 143 7.87 5.00 -28.64
CA ASP A 143 6.53 4.41 -28.78
C ASP A 143 6.65 2.90 -28.59
N ASP A 144 6.26 2.42 -27.41
CA ASP A 144 6.34 1.00 -27.09
C ASP A 144 5.51 0.15 -28.06
N LEU A 145 4.35 0.61 -28.53
CA LEU A 145 3.52 -0.14 -29.49
C LEU A 145 4.23 -0.29 -30.82
N ARG A 146 4.86 0.78 -31.32
CA ARG A 146 5.63 0.75 -32.57
C ARG A 146 6.91 -0.09 -32.44
N GLY A 147 7.55 -0.06 -31.27
CA GLY A 147 8.86 -0.67 -31.02
C GLY A 147 10.03 0.18 -31.53
N ALA A 148 11.20 0.00 -30.92
CA ALA A 148 12.40 0.78 -31.23
C ALA A 148 12.99 0.40 -32.59
N THR A 149 13.61 1.37 -33.27
CA THR A 149 14.60 1.04 -34.30
C THR A 149 15.87 0.47 -33.65
N ARG A 150 16.72 -0.20 -34.44
CA ARG A 150 17.98 -0.75 -33.94
C ARG A 150 18.88 0.33 -33.34
N GLU A 151 18.92 1.52 -33.96
CA GLU A 151 19.71 2.66 -33.49
C GLU A 151 19.19 3.18 -32.15
N GLN A 152 17.86 3.31 -32.01
CA GLN A 152 17.22 3.70 -30.76
C GLN A 152 17.50 2.69 -29.64
N ALA A 153 17.39 1.39 -29.95
CA ALA A 153 17.65 0.32 -28.99
C ALA A 153 19.12 0.30 -28.53
N LEU A 154 20.07 0.48 -29.45
CA LEU A 154 21.50 0.57 -29.11
C LEU A 154 21.80 1.79 -28.24
N LEU A 155 21.19 2.95 -28.56
CA LEU A 155 21.36 4.16 -27.75
C LEU A 155 20.79 3.97 -26.34
N ALA A 156 19.56 3.44 -26.23
CA ALA A 156 18.93 3.15 -24.95
C ALA A 156 19.77 2.20 -24.08
N MET A 157 20.22 1.08 -24.64
CA MET A 157 21.02 0.10 -23.87
C MET A 157 22.39 0.63 -23.44
N ARG A 158 23.05 1.46 -24.27
CA ARG A 158 24.28 2.15 -23.86
C ARG A 158 24.00 3.16 -22.74
N THR A 159 22.97 3.98 -22.88
CA THR A 159 22.59 4.96 -21.85
C THR A 159 22.24 4.27 -20.54
N LEU A 160 21.51 3.15 -20.57
CA LEU A 160 21.20 2.35 -19.38
C LEU A 160 22.47 1.86 -18.68
N GLY A 161 23.44 1.32 -19.45
CA GLY A 161 24.73 0.89 -18.92
C GLY A 161 25.49 2.03 -18.23
N LEU A 162 25.59 3.18 -18.88
CA LEU A 162 26.23 4.37 -18.30
C LEU A 162 25.54 4.81 -17.00
N MET A 163 24.20 4.85 -16.99
CA MET A 163 23.40 5.25 -15.83
C MET A 163 23.58 4.29 -14.66
N HIS A 164 23.44 2.98 -14.89
CA HIS A 164 23.67 1.96 -13.87
C HIS A 164 25.10 2.03 -13.30
N GLY A 165 26.11 2.21 -14.15
CA GLY A 165 27.50 2.34 -13.72
C GLY A 165 27.75 3.58 -12.87
N ALA A 166 27.12 4.69 -13.22
CA ALA A 166 27.21 5.95 -12.47
C ALA A 166 26.44 5.91 -11.13
N LEU A 167 25.32 5.18 -11.08
CA LEU A 167 24.49 5.04 -9.88
C LEU A 167 25.02 4.03 -8.87
N ARG A 168 25.78 3.02 -9.30
CA ARG A 168 26.25 1.94 -8.41
C ARG A 168 27.15 2.44 -7.26
N PRO A 169 28.12 3.37 -7.48
CA PRO A 169 28.90 3.98 -6.39
C PRO A 169 28.08 4.77 -5.40
N VAL A 170 26.92 5.30 -5.83
CA VAL A 170 26.03 6.03 -4.95
C VAL A 170 25.51 5.11 -3.83
N LEU A 171 25.27 3.81 -4.12
CA LEU A 171 24.82 2.80 -3.15
C LEU A 171 25.92 2.21 -2.25
N MET A 172 27.16 2.02 -2.73
CA MET A 172 28.14 1.11 -2.08
C MET A 172 29.32 1.80 -1.35
N ASP A 173 29.35 3.12 -1.26
CA ASP A 173 30.48 3.85 -0.68
C ASP A 173 30.65 3.57 0.84
N ALA A 174 31.85 3.16 1.25
CA ALA A 174 32.16 2.56 2.56
C ALA A 174 32.28 3.57 3.72
N GLU A 175 32.44 4.87 3.48
CA GLU A 175 32.24 5.89 4.54
C GLU A 175 30.75 6.05 4.92
N LYS A 176 29.84 5.37 4.19
CA LYS A 176 28.40 5.61 4.17
C LYS A 176 27.48 4.54 4.79
N ALA A 177 27.87 3.93 5.91
CA ALA A 177 26.86 3.32 6.81
C ALA A 177 25.77 4.35 7.24
N SER A 178 26.09 5.64 7.16
CA SER A 178 25.17 6.78 7.32
C SER A 178 24.24 7.03 6.12
N TRP A 179 24.65 6.74 4.89
CA TRP A 179 23.83 7.05 3.70
C TRP A 179 22.87 5.92 3.33
N LEU A 180 23.20 4.65 3.58
CA LEU A 180 22.20 3.57 3.49
C LEU A 180 20.99 3.82 4.42
N LYS A 181 21.20 4.50 5.56
CA LYS A 181 20.10 5.02 6.39
C LYS A 181 19.32 6.18 5.75
N LYS A 182 19.94 6.98 4.89
CA LYS A 182 19.32 8.11 4.16
C LYS A 182 18.62 7.67 2.87
N ALA A 183 19.10 6.60 2.24
CA ALA A 183 18.61 6.03 1.00
C ALA A 183 17.82 4.72 1.20
N SER A 184 17.44 4.42 2.44
CA SER A 184 16.61 3.25 2.80
C SER A 184 15.27 3.22 2.06
N TRP A 185 14.79 4.37 1.59
CA TRP A 185 13.60 4.50 0.75
C TRP A 185 13.72 3.84 -0.63
N LEU A 186 14.95 3.59 -1.12
CA LEU A 186 15.18 2.81 -2.34
C LEU A 186 14.93 1.31 -2.11
N ILE A 187 14.96 0.85 -0.86
CA ILE A 187 14.62 -0.52 -0.49
C ILE A 187 13.10 -0.56 -0.31
N ARG A 188 12.42 -1.15 -1.29
CA ARG A 188 10.96 -1.27 -1.26
C ARG A 188 10.58 -2.61 -0.63
N GLU A 189 9.67 -2.56 0.34
CA GLU A 189 8.96 -3.77 0.74
C GLU A 189 8.08 -4.23 -0.43
N PRO A 190 7.90 -5.54 -0.64
CA PRO A 190 6.86 -6.02 -1.52
C PRO A 190 5.51 -5.52 -1.00
N ASN A 191 4.91 -4.54 -1.68
CA ASN A 191 3.55 -4.07 -1.39
C ASN A 191 2.49 -5.18 -1.59
N ALA A 192 2.90 -6.30 -2.18
CA ALA A 192 2.13 -7.48 -2.50
C ALA A 192 2.93 -8.72 -2.10
N ASN A 193 2.40 -9.52 -1.17
CA ASN A 193 2.93 -10.86 -0.97
C ASN A 193 2.34 -11.84 -2.01
N GLN A 194 2.81 -13.08 -2.02
CA GLN A 194 2.37 -14.13 -2.95
C GLN A 194 0.84 -14.23 -3.06
N ALA A 195 0.13 -14.18 -1.93
CA ALA A 195 -1.32 -14.33 -1.90
C ALA A 195 -2.04 -13.10 -2.48
N PHE A 196 -1.59 -11.88 -2.13
CA PHE A 196 -2.14 -10.66 -2.71
C PHE A 196 -2.01 -10.65 -4.24
N PHE A 197 -0.82 -11.01 -4.74
CA PHE A 197 -0.58 -11.03 -6.18
C PHE A 197 -1.39 -12.13 -6.88
N HIS A 198 -1.62 -13.26 -6.23
CA HIS A 198 -2.49 -14.32 -6.76
C HIS A 198 -3.93 -13.81 -6.95
N GLU A 199 -4.50 -13.12 -5.95
CA GLU A 199 -5.82 -12.50 -6.06
C GLU A 199 -5.89 -11.45 -7.18
N MET A 200 -4.85 -10.61 -7.31
CA MET A 200 -4.75 -9.68 -8.43
C MET A 200 -4.72 -10.40 -9.79
N PHE A 201 -4.02 -11.54 -9.87
CA PHE A 201 -3.99 -12.35 -11.08
C PHE A 201 -5.36 -12.97 -11.39
N LEU A 202 -6.12 -13.43 -10.40
CA LEU A 202 -7.48 -13.94 -10.62
C LEU A 202 -8.41 -12.85 -11.17
N SER A 203 -8.34 -11.63 -10.61
CA SER A 203 -9.06 -10.46 -11.12
C SER A 203 -8.63 -10.11 -12.56
N PHE A 204 -7.32 -10.11 -12.82
CA PHE A 204 -6.76 -9.91 -14.14
C PHE A 204 -7.27 -10.95 -15.14
N LYS A 205 -7.19 -12.24 -14.79
CA LYS A 205 -7.65 -13.35 -15.62
C LYS A 205 -9.14 -13.22 -15.94
N ALA A 206 -9.98 -12.97 -14.94
CA ALA A 206 -11.42 -12.78 -15.14
C ALA A 206 -11.75 -11.65 -16.14
N ARG A 207 -10.93 -10.60 -16.19
CA ARG A 207 -11.10 -9.48 -17.12
C ARG A 207 -10.53 -9.74 -18.52
N TYR A 208 -9.37 -10.37 -18.61
CA TYR A 208 -8.56 -10.39 -19.84
C TYR A 208 -8.37 -11.76 -20.49
N GLU A 209 -8.81 -12.86 -19.87
CA GLU A 209 -8.63 -14.23 -20.39
C GLU A 209 -9.07 -14.37 -21.85
N SER A 210 -10.20 -13.75 -22.23
CA SER A 210 -10.71 -13.80 -23.61
C SER A 210 -9.85 -13.07 -24.66
N GLN A 211 -8.90 -12.22 -24.23
CA GLN A 211 -8.02 -11.44 -25.10
C GLN A 211 -6.60 -12.04 -25.18
N MET A 212 -6.29 -13.06 -24.38
CA MET A 212 -4.98 -13.68 -24.32
C MET A 212 -4.88 -14.93 -25.20
N ALA A 213 -3.69 -15.19 -25.75
CA ALA A 213 -3.41 -16.50 -26.33
C ALA A 213 -3.37 -17.56 -25.21
N PRO A 214 -3.90 -18.78 -25.43
CA PRO A 214 -3.92 -19.83 -24.41
C PRO A 214 -2.53 -20.14 -23.82
N GLU A 215 -1.50 -20.14 -24.68
CA GLU A 215 -0.11 -20.35 -24.28
C GLU A 215 0.47 -19.21 -23.40
N HIS A 216 0.00 -17.97 -23.58
CA HIS A 216 0.41 -16.83 -22.75
C HIS A 216 -0.26 -16.90 -21.38
N LEU A 217 -1.53 -17.32 -21.33
CA LEU A 217 -2.23 -17.57 -20.08
C LEU A 217 -1.55 -18.71 -19.28
N GLU A 218 -1.18 -19.81 -19.94
CA GLU A 218 -0.45 -20.92 -19.30
C GLU A 218 0.87 -20.45 -18.67
N ILE A 219 1.61 -19.56 -19.34
CA ILE A 219 2.82 -18.95 -18.78
C ILE A 219 2.49 -18.20 -17.48
N CYS A 220 1.45 -17.37 -17.48
CA CYS A 220 1.03 -16.65 -16.28
C CYS A 220 0.61 -17.60 -15.15
N GLU A 221 -0.18 -18.64 -15.46
CA GLU A 221 -0.65 -19.63 -14.48
C GLU A 221 0.49 -20.44 -13.84
N ARG A 222 1.56 -20.70 -14.60
CA ARG A 222 2.76 -21.35 -14.07
C ARG A 222 3.64 -20.39 -13.25
N TRP A 223 3.74 -19.14 -13.69
CA TRP A 223 4.58 -18.12 -13.08
C TRP A 223 4.01 -17.60 -11.75
N VAL A 224 2.73 -17.25 -11.72
CA VAL A 224 2.09 -16.57 -10.58
C VAL A 224 2.29 -17.30 -9.25
N PRO A 225 2.15 -18.65 -9.15
CA PRO A 225 2.42 -19.39 -7.92
C PRO A 225 3.87 -19.30 -7.44
N ALA A 226 4.82 -18.96 -8.32
CA ALA A 226 6.25 -18.90 -8.04
C ALA A 226 6.76 -17.51 -7.67
N LEU A 227 5.89 -16.50 -7.58
CA LEU A 227 6.31 -15.11 -7.31
C LEU A 227 7.12 -15.01 -6.01
N GLY A 228 6.70 -15.68 -4.92
CA GLY A 228 7.40 -15.67 -3.64
C GLY A 228 8.83 -16.19 -3.74
N TRP A 229 9.02 -17.31 -4.44
CA TRP A 229 10.35 -17.85 -4.75
C TRP A 229 11.19 -16.86 -5.55
N TRP A 230 10.60 -16.22 -6.57
CA TRP A 230 11.33 -15.25 -7.37
C TRP A 230 11.72 -14.02 -6.57
N ILE A 231 10.82 -13.48 -5.74
CA ILE A 231 11.13 -12.38 -4.81
C ILE A 231 12.33 -12.77 -3.94
N GLU A 232 12.37 -14.00 -3.42
CA GLU A 232 13.52 -14.51 -2.67
C GLU A 232 14.81 -14.53 -3.51
N GLN A 233 14.76 -14.95 -4.78
CA GLN A 233 15.91 -14.87 -5.68
C GLN A 233 16.39 -13.42 -5.88
N GLN A 234 15.48 -12.45 -5.93
CA GLN A 234 15.83 -11.02 -6.01
C GLN A 234 16.53 -10.52 -4.73
N LEU A 235 16.03 -10.94 -3.56
CA LEU A 235 16.55 -10.52 -2.25
C LEU A 235 17.89 -11.18 -1.90
N THR A 236 18.13 -12.39 -2.40
CA THR A 236 19.35 -13.17 -2.16
C THR A 236 20.40 -13.02 -3.27
N ALA A 237 20.12 -12.17 -4.27
CA ALA A 237 21.06 -11.91 -5.35
C ALA A 237 22.39 -11.35 -4.81
N SER A 238 23.49 -11.83 -5.40
CA SER A 238 24.83 -11.44 -4.97
C SER A 238 25.04 -9.93 -5.06
N PRO A 239 25.76 -9.30 -4.10
CA PRO A 239 25.94 -7.85 -4.04
C PRO A 239 26.48 -7.21 -5.31
N GLU A 240 27.28 -7.93 -6.10
CA GLU A 240 27.81 -7.43 -7.37
C GLU A 240 26.73 -7.19 -8.45
N LYS A 241 25.56 -7.82 -8.32
CA LYS A 241 24.44 -7.66 -9.25
C LYS A 241 23.49 -6.52 -8.88
N ILE A 242 23.61 -6.01 -7.65
CA ILE A 242 22.72 -5.01 -7.08
C ILE A 242 23.17 -3.60 -7.49
N GLY A 243 22.21 -2.77 -7.88
CA GLY A 243 22.38 -1.35 -8.14
C GLY A 243 21.06 -0.57 -8.04
N VAL A 244 21.07 0.71 -8.40
CA VAL A 244 19.84 1.50 -8.52
C VAL A 244 19.31 1.31 -9.92
N LYS A 245 18.05 0.88 -10.02
CA LYS A 245 17.35 0.67 -11.28
C LYS A 245 16.17 1.63 -11.42
N HIS A 246 15.81 1.93 -12.64
CA HIS A 246 14.64 2.74 -13.00
C HIS A 246 13.33 1.98 -12.74
N SER A 247 13.31 0.67 -12.99
CA SER A 247 12.16 -0.25 -12.87
C SER A 247 10.99 -0.01 -13.80
N ASP A 248 11.07 0.98 -14.69
CA ASP A 248 10.10 1.26 -15.75
C ASP A 248 10.83 1.76 -17.01
N TYR A 249 11.99 1.14 -17.31
CA TYR A 249 12.86 1.55 -18.41
C TYR A 249 12.33 1.04 -19.76
N ARG A 250 11.42 1.82 -20.37
CA ARG A 250 10.74 1.51 -21.64
C ARG A 250 10.63 2.75 -22.53
N LEU A 251 10.29 2.59 -23.82
CA LEU A 251 10.38 3.66 -24.82
C LEU A 251 9.54 4.88 -24.49
N ASP A 252 8.37 4.70 -23.91
CA ASP A 252 7.49 5.81 -23.54
C ASP A 252 8.16 6.76 -22.51
N ASN A 253 9.17 6.27 -21.78
CA ASN A 253 9.96 7.02 -20.80
C ASN A 253 11.33 7.49 -21.35
N LEU A 254 11.52 7.39 -22.68
CA LEU A 254 12.75 7.78 -23.37
C LEU A 254 12.48 8.89 -24.39
N LEU A 255 13.17 10.03 -24.24
CA LEU A 255 13.11 11.16 -25.18
C LEU A 255 14.36 11.21 -26.04
N PHE A 256 14.23 10.95 -27.33
CA PHE A 256 15.30 11.03 -28.31
C PHE A 256 15.45 12.48 -28.79
N THR A 257 16.61 13.09 -28.56
CA THR A 257 16.84 14.50 -28.87
C THR A 257 17.30 14.70 -30.30
N ALA A 258 17.00 15.86 -30.90
CA ALA A 258 17.45 16.20 -32.26
C ALA A 258 18.99 16.22 -32.41
N ALA A 259 19.71 16.40 -31.30
CA ALA A 259 21.17 16.33 -31.25
C ALA A 259 21.72 14.88 -31.25
N GLY A 260 20.85 13.86 -31.34
CA GLY A 260 21.23 12.46 -31.31
C GLY A 260 21.47 11.89 -29.90
N GLY A 261 21.02 12.60 -28.86
CA GLY A 261 21.08 12.16 -27.47
C GLY A 261 19.79 11.51 -26.98
N LEU A 262 19.79 11.11 -25.70
CA LEU A 262 18.65 10.48 -25.04
C LEU A 262 18.45 11.09 -23.65
N LYS A 263 17.21 11.44 -23.31
CA LYS A 263 16.82 11.81 -21.94
C LYS A 263 15.91 10.71 -21.35
N VAL A 264 16.26 10.21 -20.17
CA VAL A 264 15.49 9.24 -19.39
C VAL A 264 14.65 10.00 -18.38
N ILE A 265 13.33 9.81 -18.43
CA ILE A 265 12.34 10.49 -17.60
C ILE A 265 11.54 9.47 -16.79
N ASP A 266 10.73 9.96 -15.85
CA ASP A 266 9.79 9.16 -15.07
C ASP A 266 10.42 8.17 -14.08
N TRP A 267 11.16 8.73 -13.11
CA TRP A 267 11.85 7.96 -12.07
C TRP A 267 10.92 7.54 -10.91
N GLN A 268 9.61 7.47 -11.13
CA GLN A 268 8.61 7.16 -10.10
C GLN A 268 8.73 5.72 -9.55
N CYS A 269 9.33 4.80 -10.32
CA CYS A 269 9.50 3.39 -9.95
C CYS A 269 10.92 3.04 -9.47
N ILE A 270 11.77 4.05 -9.24
CA ILE A 270 13.18 3.84 -8.83
C ILE A 270 13.29 2.97 -7.57
N MET A 271 14.22 2.01 -7.60
CA MET A 271 14.52 1.16 -6.44
C MET A 271 15.92 0.57 -6.51
N ALA A 272 16.39 0.05 -5.38
CA ALA A 272 17.58 -0.81 -5.34
C ALA A 272 17.19 -2.26 -5.71
N GLY A 273 18.02 -2.92 -6.52
CA GLY A 273 17.81 -4.32 -6.88
C GLY A 273 18.74 -4.80 -7.99
N PRO A 274 18.52 -6.04 -8.50
CA PRO A 274 19.31 -6.58 -9.60
C PRO A 274 19.18 -5.75 -10.87
N LEU A 275 20.30 -5.28 -11.43
CA LEU A 275 20.35 -4.36 -12.58
C LEU A 275 19.76 -4.96 -13.87
N VAL A 276 19.82 -6.28 -14.01
CA VAL A 276 19.29 -6.99 -15.19
C VAL A 276 17.76 -6.88 -15.29
N GLY A 277 17.08 -6.47 -14.21
CA GLY A 277 15.64 -6.18 -14.23
C GLY A 277 15.24 -5.13 -15.28
N ASP A 278 15.97 -4.01 -15.39
CA ASP A 278 15.66 -2.97 -16.39
C ASP A 278 15.98 -3.42 -17.81
N ILE A 279 17.00 -4.27 -17.98
CA ILE A 279 17.34 -4.89 -19.26
C ILE A 279 16.21 -5.80 -19.72
N ALA A 280 15.73 -6.68 -18.83
CA ALA A 280 14.63 -7.59 -19.12
C ALA A 280 13.38 -6.81 -19.50
N TYR A 281 13.05 -5.76 -18.75
CA TYR A 281 11.88 -4.93 -18.99
C TYR A 281 11.97 -4.17 -20.33
N PHE A 282 13.11 -3.58 -20.65
CA PHE A 282 13.32 -2.92 -21.94
C PHE A 282 13.19 -3.88 -23.12
N LEU A 283 13.85 -5.04 -23.05
CA LEU A 283 13.79 -6.05 -24.11
C LEU A 283 12.36 -6.55 -24.32
N ALA A 284 11.56 -6.65 -23.25
CA ALA A 284 10.19 -7.13 -23.32
C ALA A 284 9.22 -6.07 -23.89
N CYS A 285 9.32 -4.82 -23.42
CA CYS A 285 8.35 -3.79 -23.76
C CYS A 285 8.64 -3.12 -25.11
N SER A 286 9.91 -2.81 -25.34
CA SER A 286 10.31 -1.80 -26.31
C SER A 286 10.79 -2.35 -27.65
N LEU A 287 10.82 -3.67 -27.82
CA LEU A 287 11.24 -4.31 -29.06
C LEU A 287 10.14 -5.21 -29.61
N LYS A 288 10.05 -5.29 -30.93
CA LYS A 288 9.29 -6.37 -31.57
C LYS A 288 10.02 -7.69 -31.35
N VAL A 289 9.27 -8.78 -31.35
CA VAL A 289 9.79 -10.12 -31.04
C VAL A 289 10.92 -10.51 -31.99
N GLU A 290 10.75 -10.27 -33.29
CA GLU A 290 11.71 -10.62 -34.33
C GLU A 290 12.99 -9.77 -34.23
N ASP A 291 12.82 -8.48 -33.99
CA ASP A 291 13.90 -7.52 -33.82
C ASP A 291 14.73 -7.83 -32.58
N ARG A 292 14.08 -8.15 -31.45
CA ARG A 292 14.73 -8.61 -30.23
C ARG A 292 15.57 -9.85 -30.49
N ARG A 293 14.99 -10.89 -31.12
CA ARG A 293 15.70 -12.14 -31.45
C ARG A 293 16.94 -11.88 -32.32
N ALA A 294 16.87 -10.88 -33.21
CA ALA A 294 17.98 -10.52 -34.08
C ALA A 294 19.07 -9.69 -33.38
N TRP A 295 18.74 -8.86 -32.39
CA TRP A 295 19.65 -7.84 -31.86
C TRP A 295 20.07 -8.03 -30.40
N GLN A 296 19.43 -8.92 -29.65
CA GLN A 296 19.62 -9.07 -28.19
C GLN A 296 21.10 -9.11 -27.79
N ASP A 297 21.89 -9.97 -28.43
CA ASP A 297 23.31 -10.12 -28.14
C ASP A 297 24.10 -8.81 -28.28
N ASP A 298 23.88 -8.06 -29.36
CA ASP A 298 24.54 -6.79 -29.61
C ASP A 298 24.13 -5.74 -28.56
N LEU A 299 22.85 -5.74 -28.19
CA LEU A 299 22.28 -4.84 -27.19
C LEU A 299 22.87 -5.10 -25.79
N LEU A 300 22.98 -6.37 -25.39
CA LEU A 300 23.56 -6.75 -24.11
C LEU A 300 25.05 -6.40 -24.03
N ARG A 301 25.82 -6.62 -25.11
CA ARG A 301 27.23 -6.21 -25.18
C ARG A 301 27.38 -4.70 -25.07
N ALA A 302 26.56 -3.94 -25.80
CA ALA A 302 26.58 -2.48 -25.75
C ALA A 302 26.27 -1.95 -24.33
N TYR A 303 25.36 -2.59 -23.60
CA TYR A 303 25.09 -2.31 -22.20
C TYR A 303 26.29 -2.62 -21.30
N CYS A 304 26.88 -3.83 -21.40
CA CYS A 304 28.01 -4.24 -20.58
C CYS A 304 29.24 -3.34 -20.78
N ASP A 305 29.54 -2.96 -22.03
CA ASP A 305 30.64 -2.04 -22.37
C ASP A 305 30.43 -0.66 -21.73
N ALA A 306 29.21 -0.12 -21.84
CA ALA A 306 28.84 1.15 -21.26
C ALA A 306 28.86 1.14 -19.73
N LEU A 307 28.38 0.05 -19.11
CA LEU A 307 28.45 -0.18 -17.68
C LEU A 307 29.90 -0.17 -17.20
N ALA A 308 30.78 -0.93 -17.86
CA ALA A 308 32.20 -0.96 -17.54
C ALA A 308 32.86 0.42 -17.65
N GLN A 309 32.49 1.20 -18.67
CA GLN A 309 33.01 2.54 -18.90
C GLN A 309 32.65 3.53 -17.78
N ALA A 310 31.44 3.44 -17.23
CA ALA A 310 30.95 4.38 -16.22
C ALA A 310 31.39 4.03 -14.79
N LEU A 311 31.80 2.79 -14.53
CA LEU A 311 32.25 2.38 -13.20
C LEU A 311 33.60 3.02 -12.84
N PRO A 312 33.77 3.50 -11.59
CA PRO A 312 35.05 4.01 -11.13
C PRO A 312 36.16 2.93 -11.20
N PRO A 313 37.42 3.31 -11.49
CA PRO A 313 38.54 2.37 -11.45
C PRO A 313 38.62 1.65 -10.09
N GLY A 314 38.67 0.31 -10.12
CA GLY A 314 38.78 -0.51 -8.91
C GLY A 314 37.46 -0.81 -8.18
N PHE A 315 36.30 -0.42 -8.73
CA PHE A 315 34.97 -0.64 -8.12
C PHE A 315 34.47 -2.11 -8.18
N GLY A 316 35.38 -3.09 -8.32
CA GLY A 316 35.06 -4.52 -8.39
C GLY A 316 34.64 -5.00 -9.80
N PRO A 317 34.29 -6.29 -9.95
CA PRO A 317 33.95 -6.86 -11.25
C PRO A 317 32.69 -6.21 -11.84
N THR A 318 32.73 -5.95 -13.15
CA THR A 318 31.57 -5.53 -13.97
C THR A 318 30.76 -6.76 -14.35
N LEU A 319 29.43 -6.61 -14.46
CA LEU A 319 28.56 -7.64 -15.01
C LEU A 319 29.01 -8.01 -16.42
N THR A 320 29.39 -9.27 -16.64
CA THR A 320 29.78 -9.75 -17.97
C THR A 320 28.57 -10.05 -18.84
N PHE A 321 28.77 -10.12 -20.15
CA PHE A 321 27.74 -10.51 -21.11
C PHE A 321 27.11 -11.86 -20.75
N GLU A 322 27.92 -12.85 -20.33
CA GLU A 322 27.45 -14.18 -19.93
C GLU A 322 26.60 -14.13 -18.67
N GLN A 323 27.01 -13.34 -17.67
CA GLN A 323 26.24 -13.14 -16.44
C GLN A 323 24.89 -12.47 -16.74
N VAL A 324 24.89 -11.39 -17.53
CA VAL A 324 23.66 -10.70 -17.92
C VAL A 324 22.74 -11.63 -18.71
N THR A 325 23.27 -12.41 -19.65
CA THR A 325 22.49 -13.37 -20.45
C THR A 325 21.91 -14.48 -19.59
N HIS A 326 22.67 -15.00 -18.62
CA HIS A 326 22.20 -16.01 -17.68
C HIS A 326 21.09 -15.48 -16.78
N ASP A 327 21.32 -14.32 -16.15
CA ASP A 327 20.39 -13.70 -15.20
C ASP A 327 19.13 -13.17 -15.89
N LEU A 328 19.20 -12.85 -17.19
CA LEU A 328 18.07 -12.39 -17.98
C LEU A 328 16.88 -13.34 -17.84
N ARG A 329 17.12 -14.66 -17.90
CA ARG A 329 16.08 -15.70 -17.75
C ARG A 329 15.22 -15.45 -16.51
N LEU A 330 15.84 -15.30 -15.34
CA LEU A 330 15.14 -15.06 -14.07
C LEU A 330 14.36 -13.75 -14.09
N HIS A 331 14.97 -12.67 -14.59
CA HIS A 331 14.37 -11.34 -14.52
C HIS A 331 13.25 -11.10 -15.53
N THR A 332 13.18 -11.87 -16.61
CA THR A 332 12.05 -11.81 -17.56
C THR A 332 10.72 -12.20 -16.92
N LEU A 333 10.73 -13.06 -15.89
CA LEU A 333 9.53 -13.42 -15.13
C LEU A 333 8.90 -12.20 -14.41
N GLY A 334 9.75 -11.29 -13.92
CA GLY A 334 9.31 -10.10 -13.19
C GLY A 334 8.59 -9.06 -14.04
N THR A 335 8.74 -9.09 -15.37
CA THR A 335 8.10 -8.11 -16.26
C THR A 335 6.58 -8.30 -16.24
N LEU A 336 6.11 -9.56 -16.26
CA LEU A 336 4.68 -9.92 -16.12
C LEU A 336 4.07 -9.37 -14.83
N ALA A 337 4.80 -9.44 -13.71
CA ALA A 337 4.30 -8.95 -12.43
C ALA A 337 3.99 -7.45 -12.49
N THR A 338 4.81 -6.68 -13.19
CA THR A 338 4.66 -5.22 -13.35
C THR A 338 3.40 -4.86 -14.15
N HIS A 339 3.14 -5.54 -15.27
CA HIS A 339 1.96 -5.26 -16.11
C HIS A 339 0.66 -5.83 -15.52
N ILE A 340 0.69 -7.02 -14.90
CA ILE A 340 -0.46 -7.56 -14.17
C ILE A 340 -0.87 -6.57 -13.07
N MET A 341 0.08 -6.11 -12.25
CA MET A 341 -0.23 -5.13 -11.19
C MET A 341 -0.74 -3.80 -11.75
N SER A 342 -0.05 -3.23 -12.74
CA SER A 342 -0.41 -1.92 -13.31
C SER A 342 -1.80 -1.92 -13.95
N SER A 343 -2.19 -3.01 -14.62
CA SER A 343 -3.51 -3.16 -15.24
C SER A 343 -4.68 -3.18 -14.24
N GLN A 344 -4.42 -3.50 -12.97
CA GLN A 344 -5.42 -3.53 -11.91
C GLN A 344 -5.41 -2.24 -11.06
N LEU A 345 -4.25 -1.58 -10.96
CA LEU A 345 -4.06 -0.42 -10.10
C LEU A 345 -4.39 0.90 -10.81
N ILE A 346 -4.17 1.02 -12.12
CA ILE A 346 -4.36 2.28 -12.85
C ILE A 346 -5.63 2.17 -13.70
N ASP A 347 -6.48 3.20 -13.65
CA ASP A 347 -7.70 3.24 -14.47
C ASP A 347 -7.33 3.32 -15.95
N CYS A 348 -7.56 2.22 -16.66
CA CYS A 348 -7.25 2.05 -18.07
C CYS A 348 -8.55 2.18 -18.88
N ALA A 349 -9.08 3.39 -19.01
CA ALA A 349 -10.18 3.62 -19.95
C ALA A 349 -9.66 3.56 -21.41
N GLY A 350 -10.13 2.58 -22.19
CA GLY A 350 -9.93 2.52 -23.65
C GLY A 350 -8.55 1.96 -24.08
N ARG A 351 -7.75 2.77 -24.80
CA ARG A 351 -6.48 2.39 -25.47
C ARG A 351 -5.42 1.76 -24.54
N GLY A 352 -5.58 1.86 -23.22
CA GLY A 352 -4.71 1.23 -22.23
C GLY A 352 -4.77 -0.29 -22.25
N ASP A 353 -5.96 -0.88 -22.40
CA ASP A 353 -6.14 -2.34 -22.32
C ASP A 353 -5.43 -3.05 -23.49
N ASP A 354 -5.62 -2.56 -24.72
CA ASP A 354 -4.94 -3.09 -25.92
C ASP A 354 -3.41 -2.99 -25.80
N MET A 355 -2.92 -1.92 -25.18
CA MET A 355 -1.49 -1.73 -24.94
C MET A 355 -0.97 -2.76 -23.94
N PHE A 356 -1.65 -2.96 -22.81
CA PHE A 356 -1.26 -3.97 -21.82
C PHE A 356 -1.24 -5.37 -22.44
N MET A 357 -2.25 -5.73 -23.24
CA MET A 357 -2.30 -7.05 -23.88
C MET A 357 -1.17 -7.24 -24.91
N ALA A 358 -0.84 -6.21 -25.69
CA ALA A 358 0.28 -6.25 -26.61
C ALA A 358 1.63 -6.39 -25.90
N LEU A 359 1.81 -5.73 -24.75
CA LEU A 359 3.03 -5.82 -23.95
C LEU A 359 3.16 -7.19 -23.28
N ILE A 360 2.10 -7.69 -22.63
CA ILE A 360 2.09 -9.02 -22.00
C ILE A 360 2.39 -10.11 -23.03
N ALA A 361 1.85 -10.02 -24.25
CA ALA A 361 2.17 -10.96 -25.32
C ALA A 361 3.67 -10.98 -25.66
N ARG A 362 4.33 -9.81 -25.73
CA ARG A 362 5.79 -9.72 -25.97
C ARG A 362 6.61 -10.24 -24.80
N GLU A 363 6.18 -10.00 -23.57
CA GLU A 363 6.78 -10.54 -22.35
C GLU A 363 6.75 -12.07 -22.34
N CYS A 364 5.59 -12.66 -22.65
CA CYS A 364 5.45 -14.10 -22.77
C CYS A 364 6.37 -14.68 -23.86
N GLU A 365 6.53 -14.02 -25.00
CA GLU A 365 7.50 -14.44 -26.03
C GLU A 365 8.96 -14.36 -25.58
N LEU A 366 9.32 -13.36 -24.77
CA LEU A 366 10.64 -13.28 -24.17
C LEU A 366 10.88 -14.38 -23.12
N ILE A 367 9.88 -14.68 -22.29
CA ILE A 367 9.92 -15.79 -21.32
C ILE A 367 10.13 -17.13 -22.03
N LYS A 368 9.44 -17.36 -23.16
CA LYS A 368 9.62 -18.52 -24.02
C LYS A 368 11.04 -18.58 -24.57
N ASP A 369 11.53 -17.51 -25.19
CA ASP A 369 12.85 -17.48 -25.83
C ASP A 369 14.02 -17.66 -24.85
N THR A 370 13.84 -17.26 -23.59
CA THR A 370 14.85 -17.40 -22.53
C THR A 370 14.71 -18.70 -21.73
N ASN A 371 13.71 -19.53 -22.03
CA ASN A 371 13.34 -20.72 -21.26
C ASN A 371 13.23 -20.41 -19.76
N ALA A 372 12.65 -19.25 -19.41
CA ALA A 372 12.62 -18.79 -18.03
C ALA A 372 11.75 -19.68 -17.12
N LEU A 373 10.71 -20.32 -17.66
CA LEU A 373 9.85 -21.24 -16.91
C LEU A 373 10.56 -22.51 -16.44
N GLU A 374 11.71 -22.88 -17.02
CA GLU A 374 12.52 -24.00 -16.55
C GLU A 374 13.23 -23.71 -15.22
N LEU A 375 13.34 -22.43 -14.84
CA LEU A 375 13.91 -22.02 -13.57
C LEU A 375 12.94 -22.19 -12.40
N LEU A 376 11.63 -22.27 -12.70
CA LEU A 376 10.63 -22.36 -11.66
C LEU A 376 10.84 -23.66 -10.87
N PRO A 377 10.82 -23.59 -9.53
CA PRO A 377 10.86 -24.80 -8.73
C PRO A 377 9.62 -25.64 -9.02
N GLU A 378 9.71 -26.95 -8.78
CA GLU A 378 8.50 -27.74 -8.57
C GLU A 378 7.82 -27.21 -7.31
N LEU A 379 6.81 -26.38 -7.50
CA LEU A 379 6.02 -25.88 -6.40
C LEU A 379 5.10 -27.00 -5.92
N PRO A 380 5.01 -27.24 -4.61
CA PRO A 380 3.92 -28.05 -4.11
C PRO A 380 2.59 -27.43 -4.57
N PRO A 381 1.53 -28.22 -4.77
CA PRO A 381 0.19 -27.67 -4.93
C PRO A 381 -0.03 -26.62 -3.84
N GLN A 382 -0.71 -25.51 -4.16
CA GLN A 382 -1.06 -24.54 -3.12
C GLN A 382 -1.71 -25.30 -1.97
N ASP A 383 -1.10 -25.24 -0.79
CA ASP A 383 -1.61 -25.92 0.39
C ASP A 383 -2.86 -25.15 0.84
N PRO A 384 -4.07 -25.72 0.65
CA PRO A 384 -5.30 -25.05 1.03
C PRO A 384 -5.44 -24.98 2.56
N THR A 385 -4.56 -25.63 3.31
CA THR A 385 -4.58 -25.61 4.77
C THR A 385 -4.46 -24.17 5.27
N PRO A 386 -5.44 -23.67 6.05
CA PRO A 386 -5.38 -22.32 6.59
C PRO A 386 -4.14 -22.09 7.46
N LEU A 387 -3.51 -20.93 7.31
CA LEU A 387 -2.30 -20.61 8.07
C LEU A 387 -2.60 -20.43 9.56
N ARG A 388 -1.61 -20.74 10.39
CA ARG A 388 -1.67 -20.53 11.85
C ARG A 388 -0.62 -19.51 12.27
N PRO A 389 -0.95 -18.61 13.21
CA PRO A 389 0.03 -17.69 13.79
C PRO A 389 1.11 -18.45 14.55
N LEU A 390 2.30 -17.86 14.57
CA LEU A 390 3.40 -18.31 15.40
C LEU A 390 3.28 -17.69 16.80
N ILE A 391 3.84 -18.34 17.81
CA ILE A 391 3.78 -17.87 19.20
C ILE A 391 4.43 -16.48 19.34
N GLU A 392 5.52 -16.23 18.63
CA GLU A 392 6.19 -14.93 18.58
C GLU A 392 5.28 -13.81 18.07
N ASN A 393 4.22 -14.12 17.32
CA ASN A 393 3.27 -13.12 16.84
C ASN A 393 2.36 -12.58 17.96
N GLU A 394 2.37 -13.12 19.19
CA GLU A 394 1.68 -12.50 20.34
C GLU A 394 2.40 -11.25 20.86
N TYR A 395 3.70 -11.10 20.53
CA TYR A 395 4.58 -10.06 21.06
C TYR A 395 4.81 -8.92 20.06
N PRO A 396 5.28 -7.74 20.52
CA PRO A 396 5.55 -6.61 19.64
C PRO A 396 6.59 -6.88 18.55
N HIS A 397 6.36 -6.38 17.36
CA HIS A 397 7.20 -6.53 16.18
C HIS A 397 8.10 -5.31 15.95
N PRO A 398 9.27 -5.47 15.29
CA PRO A 398 10.10 -4.33 14.87
C PRO A 398 9.34 -3.38 13.95
N ALA A 399 9.29 -2.09 14.31
CA ALA A 399 8.62 -1.07 13.51
C ALA A 399 9.41 -0.68 12.25
N TRP A 400 8.72 -0.61 11.10
CA TRP A 400 9.30 -0.18 9.82
C TRP A 400 9.37 1.36 9.67
N MET A 401 9.98 1.84 8.58
CA MET A 401 10.27 3.26 8.32
C MET A 401 9.09 4.13 7.86
N GLY A 402 7.98 3.53 7.42
CA GLY A 402 6.85 4.25 6.83
C GLY A 402 5.95 4.98 7.82
N LYS A 403 5.37 6.11 7.37
CA LYS A 403 4.51 7.02 8.15
C LYS A 403 3.41 6.29 8.93
N TYR A 404 2.71 5.36 8.28
CA TYR A 404 1.54 4.67 8.84
C TYR A 404 1.83 3.27 9.39
N TRP A 405 3.02 3.02 9.93
CA TRP A 405 3.26 1.79 10.68
C TRP A 405 2.37 1.77 11.94
N SER A 406 1.54 0.73 12.07
CA SER A 406 0.71 0.48 13.23
C SER A 406 0.80 -1.00 13.62
N GLU A 407 1.03 -1.24 14.89
CA GLU A 407 0.86 -2.54 15.51
C GLU A 407 -0.28 -2.45 16.52
N SER A 408 -1.29 -3.30 16.42
CA SER A 408 -2.54 -3.16 17.15
C SER A 408 -3.09 -4.50 17.63
N TRP A 409 -3.43 -4.58 18.91
CA TRP A 409 -4.17 -5.67 19.54
C TRP A 409 -5.62 -5.23 19.72
N TYR A 410 -6.55 -6.09 19.33
CA TYR A 410 -7.98 -5.82 19.37
C TYR A 410 -8.71 -6.94 20.09
N PHE A 411 -9.81 -6.58 20.73
CA PHE A 411 -10.61 -7.49 21.53
C PHE A 411 -12.06 -7.05 21.52
N ASP A 412 -12.98 -7.98 21.33
CA ASP A 412 -14.40 -7.74 21.47
C ASP A 412 -15.07 -8.81 22.34
N PHE A 413 -16.24 -8.46 22.89
CA PHE A 413 -17.11 -9.43 23.51
C PHE A 413 -18.58 -9.03 23.39
N VAL A 414 -19.46 -10.03 23.42
CA VAL A 414 -20.92 -9.89 23.41
C VAL A 414 -21.51 -10.88 24.42
N ASP A 415 -22.17 -10.34 25.45
CA ASP A 415 -23.07 -11.10 26.32
C ASP A 415 -24.50 -10.67 26.02
N GLU A 416 -25.15 -11.44 25.14
CA GLU A 416 -26.50 -11.16 24.66
C GLU A 416 -27.53 -11.16 25.81
N ALA A 417 -27.40 -12.09 26.75
CA ALA A 417 -28.35 -12.26 27.85
C ALA A 417 -28.38 -11.03 28.76
N GLN A 418 -27.22 -10.42 28.98
CA GLN A 418 -27.09 -9.18 29.75
C GLN A 418 -27.24 -7.91 28.88
N GLY A 419 -27.26 -8.07 27.55
CA GLY A 419 -27.33 -6.96 26.59
C GLY A 419 -26.11 -6.04 26.69
N ILE A 420 -24.94 -6.61 26.97
CA ILE A 420 -23.68 -5.88 27.15
C ILE A 420 -22.64 -6.39 26.18
N ALA A 421 -21.89 -5.47 25.61
CA ALA A 421 -20.84 -5.78 24.66
C ALA A 421 -19.73 -4.75 24.75
N GLY A 422 -18.53 -5.10 24.32
CA GLY A 422 -17.43 -4.15 24.30
C GLY A 422 -16.42 -4.43 23.21
N TRP A 423 -15.64 -3.41 22.89
CA TRP A 423 -14.54 -3.45 21.93
C TRP A 423 -13.38 -2.62 22.43
N ILE A 424 -12.18 -3.18 22.39
CA ILE A 424 -10.95 -2.65 22.96
C ILE A 424 -9.86 -2.73 21.91
N ARG A 425 -9.06 -1.69 21.79
CA ARG A 425 -7.86 -1.67 20.96
C ARG A 425 -6.72 -0.93 21.66
N LEU A 426 -5.54 -1.53 21.62
CA LEU A 426 -4.27 -0.90 21.92
C LEU A 426 -3.44 -0.86 20.63
N ALA A 427 -2.92 0.30 20.23
CA ALA A 427 -2.06 0.45 19.07
C ALA A 427 -0.73 1.16 19.40
N LEU A 428 0.37 0.57 18.95
CA LEU A 428 1.68 1.19 18.87
C LEU A 428 1.85 1.85 17.51
N THR A 429 2.07 3.16 17.52
CA THR A 429 2.14 4.00 16.31
C THR A 429 3.33 4.96 16.40
N PRO A 430 4.57 4.43 16.36
CA PRO A 430 5.79 5.16 16.72
C PRO A 430 6.13 6.35 15.80
N ARG A 431 5.43 6.49 14.66
CA ARG A 431 5.65 7.55 13.66
C ARG A 431 4.46 8.50 13.52
N MET A 432 3.49 8.38 14.41
CA MET A 432 2.33 9.27 14.51
C MET A 432 2.34 10.01 15.85
N LYS A 433 1.39 10.93 16.06
CA LYS A 433 1.38 11.85 17.23
C LYS A 433 1.36 11.17 18.61
N GLY A 434 1.02 9.89 18.71
CA GLY A 434 1.09 9.09 19.92
C GLY A 434 0.57 7.69 19.66
N ASN A 435 0.61 6.83 20.69
CA ASN A 435 -0.04 5.51 20.68
C ASN A 435 -1.55 5.68 20.78
N TRP A 436 -2.32 4.66 20.42
CA TRP A 436 -3.77 4.71 20.51
C TRP A 436 -4.29 3.73 21.54
N TYR A 437 -5.20 4.19 22.39
CA TYR A 437 -5.99 3.31 23.25
C TYR A 437 -7.45 3.66 23.15
N THR A 438 -8.26 2.66 22.83
CA THR A 438 -9.71 2.79 22.73
C THR A 438 -10.36 1.63 23.46
N ALA A 439 -11.33 1.92 24.32
CA ALA A 439 -12.18 0.92 24.96
C ALA A 439 -13.61 1.45 24.95
N THR A 440 -14.52 0.70 24.36
CA THR A 440 -15.94 1.04 24.26
C THR A 440 -16.78 -0.06 24.87
N ILE A 441 -17.72 0.29 25.73
CA ILE A 441 -18.67 -0.63 26.34
C ILE A 441 -20.07 -0.12 26.02
N THR A 442 -20.92 -0.98 25.46
CA THR A 442 -22.33 -0.69 25.25
C THR A 442 -23.17 -1.49 26.21
N GLN A 443 -24.19 -0.86 26.77
CA GLN A 443 -25.25 -1.55 27.49
C GLN A 443 -26.59 -1.17 26.87
N LYS A 444 -27.38 -2.17 26.47
CA LYS A 444 -28.65 -1.97 25.78
C LYS A 444 -29.53 -0.97 26.53
N GLY A 445 -29.89 0.12 25.84
CA GLY A 445 -30.74 1.19 26.37
C GLY A 445 -30.05 2.17 27.33
N LYS A 446 -28.73 2.06 27.56
CA LYS A 446 -27.97 2.98 28.42
C LYS A 446 -26.93 3.83 27.71
N GLY A 447 -26.67 3.59 26.42
CA GLY A 447 -25.68 4.35 25.65
C GLY A 447 -24.31 3.66 25.61
N VAL A 448 -23.26 4.47 25.42
CA VAL A 448 -21.88 4.02 25.20
C VAL A 448 -20.95 4.65 26.22
N TYR A 449 -20.15 3.82 26.90
CA TYR A 449 -19.02 4.25 27.73
C TYR A 449 -17.75 4.11 26.91
N GLN A 450 -16.91 5.14 26.87
CA GLN A 450 -15.76 5.20 25.98
C GLN A 450 -14.54 5.80 26.66
N ILE A 451 -13.41 5.14 26.46
CA ILE A 451 -12.07 5.72 26.55
C ILE A 451 -11.57 5.77 25.11
N ALA A 452 -11.19 6.95 24.60
CA ALA A 452 -10.59 7.10 23.28
C ALA A 452 -9.44 8.12 23.37
N ASP A 453 -8.21 7.61 23.33
CA ASP A 453 -6.99 8.41 23.42
C ASP A 453 -6.06 8.08 22.25
N TYR A 454 -6.07 8.94 21.23
CA TYR A 454 -5.20 8.82 20.06
C TYR A 454 -3.82 9.48 20.24
N ALA A 455 -3.53 9.95 21.46
CA ALA A 455 -2.24 10.48 21.89
C ALA A 455 -1.82 9.83 23.21
N ALA A 456 -2.13 8.54 23.36
CA ALA A 456 -1.80 7.76 24.54
C ALA A 456 -0.27 7.73 24.77
N PRO A 457 0.18 7.68 26.04
CA PRO A 457 1.60 7.71 26.37
C PRO A 457 2.36 6.46 25.86
N GLY A 458 3.67 6.46 26.09
CA GLY A 458 4.53 5.30 25.78
C GLY A 458 4.06 4.04 26.52
N VAL A 459 4.06 2.91 25.82
CA VAL A 459 3.76 1.60 26.39
C VAL A 459 5.04 1.02 27.00
N VAL A 460 4.96 0.60 28.26
CA VAL A 460 6.05 -0.11 28.94
C VAL A 460 5.90 -1.60 28.64
N LEU A 461 6.94 -2.16 28.02
CA LEU A 461 7.06 -3.59 27.77
C LEU A 461 7.72 -4.26 28.99
N ASP A 462 6.98 -5.16 29.61
CA ASP A 462 7.50 -6.17 30.56
C ASP A 462 7.54 -7.52 29.83
N GLU A 463 8.24 -8.54 30.34
CA GLU A 463 8.51 -9.80 29.61
C GLU A 463 7.27 -10.40 28.91
N HIS A 464 6.08 -10.27 29.51
CA HIS A 464 4.82 -10.75 28.95
C HIS A 464 3.63 -9.79 29.12
N SER A 465 3.88 -8.48 29.30
CA SER A 465 2.78 -7.51 29.42
C SER A 465 3.08 -6.16 28.75
N LEU A 466 2.01 -5.57 28.21
CA LEU A 466 1.98 -4.20 27.70
C LEU A 466 1.26 -3.34 28.74
N ARG A 467 1.97 -2.36 29.32
CA ARG A 467 1.43 -1.48 30.34
C ARG A 467 1.34 -0.05 29.85
N LEU A 468 0.18 0.56 30.05
CA LEU A 468 -0.11 1.93 29.65
C LEU A 468 -0.85 2.64 30.78
N ALA A 469 -0.28 3.73 31.28
CA ALA A 469 -0.89 4.50 32.36
C ALA A 469 -0.84 6.00 32.04
N LYS A 470 -1.98 6.68 32.22
CA LYS A 470 -2.11 8.13 32.12
C LYS A 470 -2.68 8.64 33.44
N PRO A 471 -1.84 9.27 34.30
CA PRO A 471 -2.26 9.71 35.63
C PRO A 471 -3.54 10.55 35.59
N GLY A 472 -4.52 10.18 36.42
CA GLY A 472 -5.83 10.84 36.48
C GLY A 472 -6.80 10.49 35.35
N ALA A 473 -6.42 9.62 34.40
CA ALA A 473 -7.29 9.17 33.32
C ALA A 473 -7.51 7.65 33.35
N TYR A 474 -6.45 6.84 33.25
CA TYR A 474 -6.58 5.38 33.20
C TYR A 474 -5.28 4.64 33.56
N ASP A 475 -5.42 3.38 33.97
CA ASP A 475 -4.35 2.39 34.16
C ASP A 475 -4.72 1.08 33.45
N ILE A 476 -3.85 0.60 32.57
CA ILE A 476 -4.12 -0.48 31.61
C ILE A 476 -2.97 -1.47 31.60
N VAL A 477 -3.33 -2.76 31.64
CA VAL A 477 -2.43 -3.89 31.48
C VAL A 477 -3.05 -4.88 30.49
N HIS A 478 -2.30 -5.19 29.45
CA HIS A 478 -2.55 -6.30 28.55
C HIS A 478 -1.49 -7.38 28.82
N GLU A 479 -1.90 -8.62 29.08
CA GLU A 479 -0.99 -9.69 29.48
C GLU A 479 -1.25 -10.98 28.68
N VAL A 480 -0.17 -11.56 28.19
CA VAL A 480 -0.12 -12.93 27.66
C VAL A 480 0.49 -13.78 28.77
N ASN A 481 -0.11 -14.90 29.15
CA ASN A 481 0.52 -15.77 30.14
C ASN A 481 1.60 -16.62 29.45
N THR A 482 2.81 -16.63 29.99
CA THR A 482 3.90 -17.48 29.51
C THR A 482 3.49 -18.95 29.50
N GLY A 483 3.61 -19.62 28.36
CA GLY A 483 3.19 -21.01 28.18
C GLY A 483 1.70 -21.20 27.85
N GLU A 484 0.93 -20.11 27.76
CA GLU A 484 -0.46 -20.09 27.27
C GLU A 484 -0.59 -19.15 26.05
N GLU A 485 0.50 -18.90 25.32
CA GLU A 485 0.46 -18.10 24.10
C GLU A 485 -0.50 -18.70 23.08
N LEU A 486 -1.25 -17.84 22.38
CA LEU A 486 -2.37 -18.23 21.52
C LEU A 486 -3.56 -18.90 22.24
N GLU A 487 -3.46 -19.24 23.52
CA GLU A 487 -4.52 -19.89 24.31
C GLU A 487 -5.31 -18.92 25.19
N THR A 488 -4.62 -18.06 25.95
CA THR A 488 -5.25 -17.12 26.88
C THR A 488 -4.62 -15.72 26.81
N TYR A 489 -5.46 -14.70 26.81
CA TYR A 489 -5.06 -13.29 26.91
C TYR A 489 -5.87 -12.60 28.00
N ARG A 490 -5.26 -11.73 28.81
CA ARG A 490 -6.01 -10.97 29.82
C ARG A 490 -5.83 -9.47 29.67
N ILE A 491 -6.89 -8.74 30.00
CA ILE A 491 -6.93 -7.28 29.98
C ILE A 491 -7.42 -6.81 31.33
N LYS A 492 -6.66 -5.92 31.94
CA LYS A 492 -7.07 -5.13 33.11
C LYS A 492 -7.05 -3.67 32.70
N MET A 493 -8.14 -2.98 32.96
CA MET A 493 -8.24 -1.55 32.71
C MET A 493 -9.06 -0.90 33.83
N SER A 494 -8.67 0.28 34.26
CA SER A 494 -9.44 1.12 35.17
C SER A 494 -9.39 2.58 34.72
N SER A 495 -10.49 3.28 34.88
CA SER A 495 -10.63 4.71 34.62
C SER A 495 -11.73 5.29 35.51
N ASP A 496 -11.48 6.45 36.11
CA ASP A 496 -12.50 7.23 36.83
C ASP A 496 -13.14 8.30 35.93
N ALA A 497 -12.78 8.33 34.64
CA ALA A 497 -13.12 9.40 33.72
C ALA A 497 -13.52 8.89 32.32
N ALA A 498 -14.18 7.74 32.24
CA ALA A 498 -14.70 7.23 30.97
C ALA A 498 -15.86 8.13 30.48
N ALA A 499 -15.80 8.54 29.22
CA ALA A 499 -16.82 9.35 28.58
C ALA A 499 -18.10 8.53 28.40
N HIS A 500 -19.25 9.07 28.74
CA HIS A 500 -20.55 8.41 28.57
C HIS A 500 -21.43 9.20 27.61
N TYR A 501 -21.91 8.55 26.55
CA TYR A 501 -22.76 9.11 25.51
C TYR A 501 -24.11 8.41 25.47
N HIS A 502 -25.21 9.16 25.52
CA HIS A 502 -26.55 8.59 25.41
C HIS A 502 -26.94 8.22 23.96
N ASP A 503 -26.51 9.00 22.97
CA ASP A 503 -26.60 8.66 21.54
C ASP A 503 -25.20 8.39 20.99
N ALA A 504 -24.96 7.17 20.50
CA ALA A 504 -23.69 6.78 19.90
C ALA A 504 -23.29 7.67 18.70
N ASN A 505 -24.27 8.26 18.01
CA ASN A 505 -24.03 9.15 16.88
C ASN A 505 -23.30 10.44 17.28
N ASP A 506 -23.39 10.86 18.55
CA ASP A 506 -22.67 12.04 19.05
C ASP A 506 -21.15 11.88 18.93
N ILE A 507 -20.65 10.64 19.03
CA ILE A 507 -19.23 10.31 18.85
C ILE A 507 -18.78 10.58 17.40
N LEU A 508 -19.60 10.20 16.42
CA LEU A 508 -19.31 10.42 14.99
C LEU A 508 -19.43 11.91 14.60
N LEU A 509 -20.36 12.64 15.21
CA LEU A 509 -20.51 14.07 15.00
C LEU A 509 -19.30 14.85 15.53
N GLY A 510 -18.67 14.40 16.63
CA GLY A 510 -17.46 15.00 17.20
C GLY A 510 -17.62 16.45 17.71
N THR A 511 -18.85 16.96 17.75
CA THR A 511 -19.18 18.34 18.18
C THR A 511 -19.91 18.40 19.52
N SER A 512 -20.43 17.26 20.00
CA SER A 512 -21.08 17.13 21.30
C SER A 512 -20.05 16.66 22.34
N PRO A 513 -19.91 17.35 23.50
CA PRO A 513 -19.16 16.79 24.62
C PRO A 513 -19.85 15.51 25.13
N PRO A 514 -19.13 14.64 25.88
CA PRO A 514 -19.78 13.51 26.54
C PRO A 514 -20.89 13.99 27.47
N SER A 515 -21.95 13.17 27.59
CA SER A 515 -23.10 13.47 28.45
C SER A 515 -22.68 13.51 29.93
N THR A 516 -21.89 12.52 30.34
CA THR A 516 -21.29 12.44 31.68
C THR A 516 -19.89 11.81 31.63
N SER A 517 -19.19 11.85 32.76
CA SER A 517 -17.92 11.15 33.01
C SER A 517 -18.14 10.15 34.13
N GLU A 518 -17.78 8.90 33.90
CA GLU A 518 -18.21 7.75 34.72
C GLU A 518 -17.00 6.87 35.07
N SER A 519 -17.10 6.12 36.17
CA SER A 519 -16.06 5.15 36.53
C SER A 519 -16.28 3.83 35.79
N LEU A 520 -15.20 3.30 35.21
CA LEU A 520 -15.20 2.11 34.39
C LEU A 520 -13.95 1.29 34.72
N SER A 521 -14.14 0.03 35.09
CA SER A 521 -13.04 -0.93 35.19
C SER A 521 -13.43 -2.29 34.64
N LEU A 522 -12.45 -3.01 34.10
CA LEU A 522 -12.62 -4.36 33.61
C LEU A 522 -11.39 -5.21 33.94
N SER A 523 -11.65 -6.49 34.18
CA SER A 523 -10.64 -7.54 34.31
C SER A 523 -11.18 -8.75 33.57
N LEU A 524 -10.78 -8.90 32.31
CA LEU A 524 -11.31 -9.90 31.38
C LEU A 524 -10.22 -10.88 30.95
N SER A 525 -10.60 -12.14 30.78
CA SER A 525 -9.79 -13.22 30.21
C SER A 525 -10.45 -13.71 28.92
N TYR A 526 -9.69 -13.71 27.84
CA TYR A 526 -10.05 -14.22 26.52
C TYR A 526 -9.43 -15.61 26.38
N ASN A 527 -10.27 -16.64 26.33
CA ASN A 527 -9.85 -18.03 26.22
C ASN A 527 -10.17 -18.51 24.81
N THR A 528 -9.17 -18.98 24.07
CA THR A 528 -9.32 -19.47 22.69
C THR A 528 -10.28 -20.67 22.63
N THR A 529 -11.24 -20.62 21.71
CA THR A 529 -12.26 -21.67 21.54
C THR A 529 -12.30 -22.32 20.17
N GLY A 530 -11.46 -21.86 19.24
CA GLY A 530 -11.30 -22.40 17.90
C GLY A 530 -9.84 -22.43 17.47
N ILE A 531 -9.61 -22.56 16.17
CA ILE A 531 -8.26 -22.59 15.61
C ILE A 531 -7.81 -21.15 15.34
N PRO A 532 -6.71 -20.66 15.94
CA PRO A 532 -6.12 -19.38 15.55
C PRO A 532 -5.83 -19.34 14.05
N TYR A 533 -6.31 -18.30 13.37
CA TYR A 533 -6.23 -18.16 11.92
C TYR A 533 -5.34 -17.00 11.53
N GLN A 534 -4.29 -17.27 10.75
CA GLN A 534 -3.42 -16.23 10.19
C GLN A 534 -3.83 -15.92 8.76
N TYR A 535 -3.87 -14.64 8.43
CA TYR A 535 -4.14 -14.19 7.07
C TYR A 535 -2.97 -14.54 6.14
N ARG A 536 -3.30 -14.94 4.90
CA ARG A 536 -2.29 -15.10 3.84
C ARG A 536 -1.78 -13.77 3.29
N ILE A 537 -2.62 -12.73 3.28
CA ILE A 537 -2.39 -11.48 2.51
C ILE A 537 -1.83 -10.35 3.37
N LEU A 538 -2.32 -10.21 4.60
CA LEU A 538 -1.90 -9.14 5.52
C LEU A 538 -1.25 -9.75 6.76
N THR A 539 -0.33 -9.01 7.37
CA THR A 539 0.30 -9.34 8.64
C THR A 539 -0.69 -9.15 9.80
N ARG A 540 -1.54 -10.15 9.99
CA ARG A 540 -2.62 -10.20 10.99
C ARG A 540 -3.06 -11.65 11.24
N TYR A 541 -3.53 -11.92 12.45
CA TYR A 541 -4.26 -13.16 12.76
C TYR A 541 -5.48 -12.89 13.65
N GLU A 542 -6.40 -13.84 13.69
CA GLU A 542 -7.74 -13.76 14.27
C GLU A 542 -7.98 -15.00 15.14
N VAL A 543 -8.53 -14.80 16.33
CA VAL A 543 -8.75 -15.88 17.31
C VAL A 543 -10.14 -15.77 17.94
N PRO A 544 -11.03 -16.76 17.71
CA PRO A 544 -12.32 -16.79 18.39
C PRO A 544 -12.14 -17.22 19.86
N CYS A 545 -12.82 -16.52 20.75
CA CYS A 545 -12.68 -16.68 22.20
C CYS A 545 -14.02 -16.85 22.92
N THR A 546 -13.93 -17.41 24.12
CA THR A 546 -14.90 -17.21 25.20
C THR A 546 -14.28 -16.25 26.21
N VAL A 547 -15.06 -15.23 26.57
CA VAL A 547 -14.64 -14.16 27.46
C VAL A 547 -15.27 -14.33 28.83
N THR A 548 -14.42 -14.30 29.86
CA THR A 548 -14.83 -14.37 31.27
C THR A 548 -14.21 -13.25 32.07
N GLY A 549 -14.85 -12.87 33.18
CA GLY A 549 -14.28 -11.87 34.09
C GLY A 549 -15.31 -10.91 34.65
N LEU A 550 -14.83 -9.72 35.03
CA LEU A 550 -15.65 -8.72 35.70
C LEU A 550 -15.54 -7.38 34.98
N LEU A 551 -16.68 -6.75 34.78
CA LEU A 551 -16.82 -5.36 34.37
C LEU A 551 -17.50 -4.59 35.51
N VAL A 552 -17.01 -3.40 35.83
CA VAL A 552 -17.60 -2.53 36.84
C VAL A 552 -17.86 -1.16 36.21
N ILE A 553 -19.13 -0.77 36.15
CA ILE A 553 -19.57 0.54 35.66
C ILE A 553 -20.22 1.27 36.84
N ASN A 554 -19.68 2.41 37.25
CA ASN A 554 -20.23 3.21 38.35
C ASN A 554 -20.47 2.40 39.63
N GLY A 555 -19.52 1.53 39.97
CA GLY A 555 -19.62 0.62 41.12
C GLY A 555 -20.58 -0.57 40.94
N THR A 556 -21.27 -0.67 39.80
CA THR A 556 -22.13 -1.82 39.48
C THR A 556 -21.29 -2.91 38.81
N SER A 557 -21.17 -4.05 39.49
CA SER A 557 -20.46 -5.23 39.00
C SER A 557 -21.31 -6.07 38.05
N ILE A 558 -20.74 -6.44 36.91
CA ILE A 558 -21.32 -7.27 35.85
C ILE A 558 -20.34 -8.39 35.56
N ALA A 559 -20.72 -9.63 35.87
CA ALA A 559 -19.89 -10.81 35.65
C ALA A 559 -20.12 -11.36 34.24
N LEU A 560 -19.05 -11.58 33.50
CA LEU A 560 -19.06 -12.33 32.24
C LEU A 560 -18.65 -13.77 32.55
N ASN A 561 -19.57 -14.72 32.37
CA ASN A 561 -19.32 -16.13 32.68
C ASN A 561 -18.87 -16.94 31.46
N SER A 562 -19.33 -16.55 30.27
CA SER A 562 -19.03 -17.19 29.00
C SER A 562 -19.55 -16.33 27.84
N ALA A 563 -19.09 -15.09 27.75
CA ALA A 563 -19.47 -14.21 26.63
C ALA A 563 -18.74 -14.65 25.35
N TYR A 564 -19.38 -14.49 24.19
CA TYR A 564 -18.70 -14.66 22.91
C TYR A 564 -17.74 -13.49 22.69
N GLY A 565 -16.60 -13.71 22.07
CA GLY A 565 -15.71 -12.61 21.72
C GLY A 565 -14.59 -13.01 20.80
N GLN A 566 -14.03 -12.08 20.06
CA GLN A 566 -12.86 -12.30 19.22
C GLN A 566 -11.69 -11.46 19.73
N ARG A 567 -10.47 -11.97 19.52
CA ARG A 567 -9.25 -11.19 19.67
C ARG A 567 -8.42 -11.30 18.41
N ASP A 568 -7.66 -10.26 18.13
CA ASP A 568 -6.82 -10.21 16.96
C ASP A 568 -5.57 -9.34 17.20
N HIS A 569 -4.55 -9.61 16.40
CA HIS A 569 -3.31 -8.85 16.42
C HIS A 569 -2.87 -8.59 14.99
N SER A 570 -2.58 -7.33 14.68
CA SER A 570 -2.11 -6.90 13.36
C SER A 570 -0.91 -5.98 13.48
N TRP A 571 0.07 -6.12 12.59
CA TRP A 571 1.24 -5.25 12.48
C TRP A 571 1.46 -4.88 11.02
N GLY A 572 2.11 -3.77 10.69
CA GLY A 572 2.34 -3.37 9.30
C GLY A 572 1.96 -1.94 8.97
N ALA A 573 2.05 -1.60 7.69
CA ALA A 573 1.46 -0.36 7.18
C ALA A 573 -0.07 -0.44 7.26
N ARG A 574 -0.70 0.56 7.89
CA ARG A 574 -2.15 0.68 8.06
C ARG A 574 -2.58 2.14 7.86
N ASP A 575 -2.90 2.49 6.63
CA ASP A 575 -3.56 3.77 6.33
C ASP A 575 -5.08 3.59 6.48
N TRP A 576 -5.58 3.92 7.68
CA TRP A 576 -7.00 3.84 8.02
C TRP A 576 -7.88 4.82 7.22
N TRP A 577 -7.26 5.75 6.49
CA TRP A 577 -7.91 6.82 5.75
C TRP A 577 -7.86 6.61 4.22
N ALA A 578 -7.45 5.42 3.77
CA ALA A 578 -7.19 5.15 2.36
C ALA A 578 -8.24 4.26 1.67
N SER A 579 -8.99 3.44 2.41
CA SER A 579 -9.88 2.43 1.81
C SER A 579 -11.01 2.06 2.75
N ASP A 580 -12.18 1.76 2.19
CA ASP A 580 -13.33 1.32 2.97
C ASP A 580 -13.21 -0.19 3.22
N TRP A 581 -13.77 -0.67 4.32
CA TRP A 581 -13.78 -2.10 4.59
C TRP A 581 -14.85 -2.48 5.62
N ILE A 582 -15.22 -3.75 5.58
CA ILE A 582 -16.15 -4.37 6.53
C ILE A 582 -15.45 -5.51 7.20
N TRP A 583 -15.36 -5.45 8.53
CA TRP A 583 -14.89 -6.55 9.35
C TRP A 583 -16.09 -7.16 10.10
N SER A 584 -16.11 -8.47 10.24
CA SER A 584 -17.22 -9.21 10.82
C SER A 584 -16.73 -10.45 11.56
N ALA A 585 -17.13 -10.60 12.81
CA ALA A 585 -16.88 -11.79 13.61
C ALA A 585 -18.18 -12.22 14.29
N PHE A 586 -18.66 -13.43 14.03
CA PHE A 586 -19.90 -13.88 14.61
C PHE A 586 -19.99 -15.40 14.77
N TYR A 587 -20.91 -15.79 15.64
CA TYR A 587 -21.14 -17.16 16.06
C TYR A 587 -22.55 -17.56 15.65
N LEU A 588 -22.70 -18.78 15.14
CA LEU A 588 -23.99 -19.43 14.96
C LEU A 588 -24.02 -20.70 15.81
N PRO A 589 -25.13 -20.97 16.52
CA PRO A 589 -25.27 -22.18 17.31
C PRO A 589 -25.15 -23.44 16.45
N ALA A 590 -25.00 -24.58 17.11
CA ALA A 590 -24.97 -25.86 16.42
C ALA A 590 -26.26 -26.10 15.61
N LYS A 591 -26.12 -26.63 14.40
CA LYS A 591 -27.27 -27.12 13.61
C LYS A 591 -28.00 -28.21 14.39
N HIS A 592 -29.30 -28.37 14.13
CA HIS A 592 -30.07 -29.46 14.71
C HIS A 592 -29.40 -30.82 14.41
N GLY A 593 -29.09 -31.60 15.45
CA GLY A 593 -28.36 -32.86 15.34
C GLY A 593 -26.83 -32.75 15.36
N SER A 594 -26.26 -31.55 15.51
CA SER A 594 -24.84 -31.30 15.79
C SER A 594 -24.64 -30.75 17.21
N THR A 595 -23.43 -30.88 17.74
CA THR A 595 -22.98 -30.24 18.99
C THR A 595 -21.99 -29.11 18.75
N THR A 596 -21.55 -28.90 17.50
CA THR A 596 -20.51 -27.91 17.16
C THR A 596 -21.14 -26.64 16.62
N GLU A 597 -20.79 -25.51 17.24
CA GLU A 597 -21.12 -24.19 16.74
C GLU A 597 -20.30 -23.85 15.49
N THR A 598 -20.81 -22.90 14.70
CA THR A 598 -20.09 -22.34 13.55
C THR A 598 -19.57 -20.96 13.93
N ARG A 599 -18.27 -20.72 13.74
CA ARG A 599 -17.63 -19.42 13.96
C ARG A 599 -17.19 -18.87 12.62
N ILE A 600 -17.54 -17.64 12.35
CA ILE A 600 -17.21 -16.97 11.10
C ILE A 600 -16.47 -15.68 11.42
N HIS A 601 -15.33 -15.51 10.78
CA HIS A 601 -14.61 -14.27 10.73
C HIS A 601 -14.43 -13.89 9.25
N ALA A 602 -14.73 -12.64 8.90
CA ALA A 602 -14.67 -12.17 7.51
C ALA A 602 -14.28 -10.71 7.43
N LEU A 603 -13.46 -10.39 6.43
CA LEU A 603 -13.07 -9.03 6.04
C LEU A 603 -13.36 -8.84 4.55
N GLN A 604 -14.12 -7.78 4.22
CA GLN A 604 -14.28 -7.29 2.86
C GLN A 604 -13.50 -5.97 2.72
N LEU A 605 -12.41 -5.97 1.95
CA LEU A 605 -11.69 -4.75 1.58
C LEU A 605 -12.31 -4.15 0.33
N ARG A 606 -12.59 -2.85 0.36
CA ARG A 606 -13.25 -2.11 -0.72
C ARG A 606 -12.38 -0.94 -1.17
N TRP A 607 -12.01 -0.97 -2.45
CA TRP A 607 -11.33 0.13 -3.11
C TRP A 607 -12.25 0.76 -4.15
N PRO A 608 -12.32 2.11 -4.23
CA PRO A 608 -13.06 2.77 -5.28
C PRO A 608 -12.66 2.26 -6.67
N GLY A 609 -13.65 1.86 -7.48
CA GLY A 609 -13.46 1.45 -8.87
C GLY A 609 -12.72 0.10 -9.08
N ARG A 610 -12.53 -0.71 -8.04
CA ARG A 610 -11.90 -2.05 -8.13
C ARG A 610 -12.78 -3.13 -7.51
N PRO A 611 -12.61 -4.40 -7.92
CA PRO A 611 -13.23 -5.52 -7.22
C PRO A 611 -12.85 -5.54 -5.73
N SER A 612 -13.80 -5.90 -4.88
CA SER A 612 -13.53 -6.11 -3.45
C SER A 612 -12.69 -7.36 -3.24
N MET A 613 -11.82 -7.33 -2.24
CA MET A 613 -11.06 -8.50 -1.80
C MET A 613 -11.68 -9.06 -0.52
N SER A 614 -11.70 -10.38 -0.41
CA SER A 614 -12.30 -11.08 0.72
C SER A 614 -11.26 -11.93 1.42
N MET A 615 -11.34 -12.03 2.75
CA MET A 615 -10.50 -12.96 3.51
C MET A 615 -11.15 -13.26 4.85
N GLY A 616 -10.83 -14.43 5.42
CA GLY A 616 -11.38 -14.86 6.70
C GLY A 616 -11.56 -16.37 6.72
N TYR A 617 -12.35 -16.85 7.68
CA TYR A 617 -12.60 -18.28 7.85
C TYR A 617 -14.06 -18.60 8.16
N VAL A 618 -14.43 -19.84 7.87
CA VAL A 618 -15.57 -20.53 8.48
C VAL A 618 -15.04 -21.73 9.25
N GLN A 619 -15.32 -21.78 10.56
CA GLN A 619 -14.91 -22.86 11.47
C GLN A 619 -16.13 -23.60 12.00
N THR A 620 -16.09 -24.92 12.03
CA THR A 620 -17.08 -25.78 12.70
C THR A 620 -16.37 -26.91 13.44
N GLY A 621 -16.26 -26.81 14.76
CA GLY A 621 -15.37 -27.69 15.53
C GLY A 621 -13.91 -27.49 15.13
N ASP A 622 -13.21 -28.58 14.82
CA ASP A 622 -11.78 -28.56 14.41
C ASP A 622 -11.58 -28.37 12.89
N ASP A 623 -12.66 -28.14 12.15
CA ASP A 623 -12.64 -27.92 10.71
C ASP A 623 -12.69 -26.42 10.39
N ILE A 624 -11.59 -25.91 9.81
CA ILE A 624 -11.40 -24.52 9.40
C ILE A 624 -11.25 -24.46 7.88
N GLN A 625 -12.01 -23.60 7.22
CA GLN A 625 -11.88 -23.32 5.79
C GLN A 625 -11.77 -21.81 5.54
N GLU A 626 -10.93 -21.42 4.59
CA GLU A 626 -10.77 -20.02 4.18
C GLU A 626 -11.95 -19.53 3.34
N ILE A 627 -12.30 -18.25 3.50
CA ILE A 627 -13.31 -17.57 2.68
C ILE A 627 -12.72 -17.26 1.30
N GLU A 628 -13.40 -17.71 0.25
CA GLU A 628 -13.06 -17.45 -1.16
C GLU A 628 -14.00 -16.41 -1.80
N GLY A 629 -15.14 -16.14 -1.18
CA GLY A 629 -16.10 -15.16 -1.66
C GLY A 629 -16.92 -14.55 -0.53
N LEU A 630 -17.06 -13.22 -0.57
CA LEU A 630 -17.85 -12.45 0.38
C LEU A 630 -18.61 -11.34 -0.33
N GLU A 631 -19.92 -11.31 -0.13
CA GLU A 631 -20.81 -10.23 -0.59
C GLU A 631 -21.50 -9.62 0.63
N CYS A 632 -21.45 -8.29 0.76
CA CYS A 632 -22.09 -7.53 1.83
C CYS A 632 -22.94 -6.41 1.22
N GLU A 633 -24.18 -6.27 1.69
CA GLU A 633 -25.11 -5.20 1.33
C GLU A 633 -25.66 -4.54 2.60
N GLU A 634 -25.31 -3.28 2.85
CA GLU A 634 -25.68 -2.53 4.05
C GLU A 634 -26.87 -1.58 3.86
N ASP A 635 -27.77 -1.54 4.84
CA ASP A 635 -28.82 -0.54 4.98
C ASP A 635 -28.29 0.61 5.86
N VAL A 636 -28.01 1.78 5.28
CA VAL A 636 -27.38 2.91 5.97
C VAL A 636 -28.39 4.05 6.23
N VAL A 637 -28.39 4.57 7.46
CA VAL A 637 -29.10 5.82 7.80
C VAL A 637 -28.10 6.97 7.86
N THR A 638 -28.43 8.07 7.18
CA THR A 638 -27.66 9.32 7.26
C THR A 638 -28.33 10.28 8.23
N LYS A 639 -27.61 10.70 9.28
CA LYS A 639 -28.06 11.78 10.18
C LYS A 639 -27.40 13.10 9.76
N HIS A 640 -28.20 14.17 9.80
CA HIS A 640 -27.76 15.54 9.52
C HIS A 640 -27.71 16.36 10.81
N THR A 641 -26.65 17.13 11.01
CA THR A 641 -26.66 18.19 12.02
C THR A 641 -27.41 19.41 11.49
N PRO A 642 -28.37 19.99 12.23
CA PRO A 642 -29.02 21.22 11.82
C PRO A 642 -27.97 22.33 11.60
N ASN A 643 -28.00 22.97 10.42
CA ASN A 643 -27.07 24.03 10.00
C ASN A 643 -25.59 23.61 9.82
N SER A 644 -25.32 22.31 9.58
CA SER A 644 -24.00 21.79 9.22
C SER A 644 -24.09 20.95 7.94
N GLU A 645 -23.02 20.96 7.13
CA GLU A 645 -22.87 20.04 6.00
C GLU A 645 -22.40 18.63 6.44
N VAL A 646 -22.03 18.46 7.71
CA VAL A 646 -21.55 17.19 8.28
C VAL A 646 -22.67 16.15 8.27
N LYS A 647 -22.38 15.00 7.63
CA LYS A 647 -23.25 13.82 7.57
C LYS A 647 -22.57 12.69 8.31
N THR A 648 -23.32 11.96 9.14
CA THR A 648 -22.86 10.70 9.72
C THR A 648 -23.66 9.54 9.12
N GLN A 649 -22.98 8.43 8.87
CA GLN A 649 -23.57 7.21 8.35
C GLN A 649 -23.50 6.14 9.44
N MET A 650 -24.64 5.50 9.70
CA MET A 650 -24.73 4.36 10.61
C MET A 650 -25.48 3.22 9.92
N VAL A 651 -24.95 2.01 10.04
CA VAL A 651 -25.53 0.80 9.49
C VAL A 651 -26.69 0.34 10.38
N THR A 652 -27.86 0.15 9.80
CA THR A 652 -29.06 -0.32 10.51
C THR A 652 -29.43 -1.77 10.20
N GLY A 653 -28.78 -2.34 9.19
CA GLY A 653 -28.91 -3.74 8.81
C GLY A 653 -27.87 -4.10 7.74
N MET A 654 -27.57 -5.38 7.62
CA MET A 654 -26.71 -5.86 6.54
C MET A 654 -27.15 -7.26 6.10
N LYS A 655 -27.09 -7.54 4.80
CA LYS A 655 -27.12 -8.90 4.26
C LYS A 655 -25.71 -9.31 3.92
N MET A 656 -25.35 -10.54 4.26
CA MET A 656 -24.02 -11.06 4.01
C MET A 656 -24.10 -12.48 3.45
N LYS A 657 -23.29 -12.75 2.43
CA LYS A 657 -23.13 -14.07 1.83
C LYS A 657 -21.68 -14.48 1.92
N VAL A 658 -21.44 -15.64 2.53
CA VAL A 658 -20.09 -16.19 2.78
C VAL A 658 -19.94 -17.49 2.01
N LEU A 659 -18.90 -17.55 1.19
CA LEU A 659 -18.45 -18.76 0.49
C LEU A 659 -17.07 -19.12 1.01
N ALA A 660 -16.94 -20.29 1.63
CA ALA A 660 -15.67 -20.83 2.09
C ALA A 660 -15.31 -22.10 1.31
N HIS A 661 -14.01 -22.37 1.19
CA HIS A 661 -13.49 -23.48 0.40
C HIS A 661 -14.17 -24.80 0.77
N GLY A 662 -14.75 -25.48 -0.22
CA GLY A 662 -15.42 -26.77 -0.04
C GLY A 662 -16.65 -26.74 0.89
N LYS A 663 -17.21 -25.57 1.21
CA LYS A 663 -18.40 -25.41 2.06
C LYS A 663 -19.62 -24.94 1.28
N GLU A 664 -20.79 -25.25 1.81
CA GLU A 664 -22.04 -24.64 1.36
C GLU A 664 -22.05 -23.15 1.67
N GLU A 665 -22.67 -22.38 0.79
CA GLU A 665 -22.86 -20.95 0.95
C GLU A 665 -23.68 -20.63 2.22
N ILE A 666 -23.19 -19.71 3.05
CA ILE A 666 -23.88 -19.24 4.24
C ILE A 666 -24.45 -17.84 3.96
N ARG A 667 -25.78 -17.70 4.06
CA ARG A 667 -26.46 -16.40 4.00
C ARG A 667 -26.95 -15.99 5.37
N VAL A 668 -26.64 -14.78 5.78
CA VAL A 668 -27.08 -14.20 7.05
C VAL A 668 -27.64 -12.79 6.89
N ARG A 669 -28.57 -12.43 7.78
CA ARG A 669 -29.02 -11.06 8.02
C ARG A 669 -28.48 -10.59 9.36
N ILE A 670 -27.87 -9.41 9.37
CA ILE A 670 -27.27 -8.77 10.54
C ILE A 670 -28.16 -7.60 10.96
N GLU A 671 -28.49 -7.54 12.25
CA GLU A 671 -29.32 -6.50 12.85
C GLU A 671 -28.58 -5.89 14.06
N PRO A 672 -27.87 -4.76 13.86
CA PRO A 672 -27.19 -4.02 14.92
C PRO A 672 -28.12 -3.76 16.13
N GLN A 673 -27.60 -3.99 17.34
CA GLN A 673 -28.36 -3.87 18.58
C GLN A 673 -27.93 -2.66 19.41
N ALA A 674 -26.62 -2.37 19.43
CA ALA A 674 -26.07 -1.12 19.95
C ALA A 674 -24.76 -0.80 19.24
N HIS A 675 -24.56 0.48 18.93
CA HIS A 675 -23.37 0.98 18.26
C HIS A 675 -22.34 1.52 19.26
N ALA A 676 -21.06 1.40 18.94
CA ALA A 676 -19.92 1.88 19.70
C ALA A 676 -18.87 2.59 18.83
N PRO A 677 -19.30 3.54 17.97
CA PRO A 677 -18.48 3.98 16.85
C PRO A 677 -17.23 4.75 17.29
N LEU A 678 -16.26 4.85 16.38
CA LEU A 678 -15.05 5.64 16.54
C LEU A 678 -14.89 6.59 15.36
N LYS A 679 -14.18 7.69 15.58
CA LYS A 679 -13.79 8.63 14.53
C LYS A 679 -12.29 8.89 14.61
N LEU A 680 -11.59 8.54 13.55
CA LEU A 680 -10.16 8.80 13.40
C LEU A 680 -9.97 10.00 12.48
N VAL A 681 -9.31 11.04 12.97
CA VAL A 681 -8.93 12.21 12.18
C VAL A 681 -7.42 12.21 12.01
N ASN A 682 -6.96 12.23 10.76
CA ASN A 682 -5.57 12.33 10.41
C ASN A 682 -5.07 13.78 10.55
N ASP A 683 -3.75 13.96 10.57
CA ASP A 683 -3.11 15.27 10.68
C ASP A 683 -3.40 16.17 9.47
N ASP A 684 -3.66 15.57 8.31
CA ASP A 684 -4.03 16.26 7.06
C ASP A 684 -5.53 16.59 6.97
N GLY A 685 -6.31 16.29 8.02
CA GLY A 685 -7.75 16.54 8.08
C GLY A 685 -8.63 15.42 7.55
N ARG A 686 -8.08 14.41 6.85
CA ARG A 686 -8.88 13.24 6.43
C ARG A 686 -9.49 12.54 7.65
N ALA A 687 -10.75 12.14 7.54
CA ALA A 687 -11.44 11.42 8.60
C ALA A 687 -11.90 10.04 8.13
N SER A 688 -11.75 9.04 9.00
CA SER A 688 -12.39 7.74 8.85
C SER A 688 -13.32 7.50 10.02
N THR A 689 -14.53 7.06 9.73
CA THR A 689 -15.53 6.67 10.73
C THR A 689 -15.63 5.17 10.78
N PHE A 690 -15.54 4.64 11.99
CA PHE A 690 -15.63 3.22 12.31
C PHE A 690 -16.99 3.05 12.95
N ASP A 691 -18.00 2.73 12.17
CA ASP A 691 -19.26 2.31 12.75
C ASP A 691 -19.06 0.89 13.28
N THR A 692 -18.99 0.73 14.60
CA THR A 692 -18.87 -0.59 15.23
C THR A 692 -20.17 -0.90 15.94
N ALA A 693 -20.59 -2.15 15.90
CA ALA A 693 -21.77 -2.59 16.63
C ALA A 693 -21.70 -4.07 16.95
N TRP A 694 -22.26 -4.44 18.09
CA TRP A 694 -22.71 -5.81 18.26
C TRP A 694 -24.09 -5.97 17.61
N ALA A 695 -24.31 -7.12 17.00
CA ALA A 695 -25.51 -7.40 16.24
C ALA A 695 -26.04 -8.80 16.48
N LYS A 696 -27.35 -8.95 16.31
CA LYS A 696 -27.98 -10.26 16.13
C LYS A 696 -27.76 -10.71 14.69
N VAL A 697 -27.50 -12.00 14.53
CA VAL A 697 -27.27 -12.63 13.23
C VAL A 697 -28.34 -13.70 13.04
N ARG A 698 -29.08 -13.63 11.92
CA ARG A 698 -30.07 -14.64 11.53
C ARG A 698 -29.60 -15.31 10.26
N ALA A 699 -29.27 -16.58 10.34
CA ALA A 699 -28.92 -17.40 9.19
C ALA A 699 -30.16 -17.86 8.43
N SER A 700 -29.99 -18.11 7.13
CA SER A 700 -31.03 -18.67 6.25
C SER A 700 -31.49 -20.08 6.65
N ASP A 701 -30.71 -20.79 7.46
CA ASP A 701 -31.05 -22.08 8.06
C ASP A 701 -31.71 -21.95 9.45
N GLU A 702 -32.30 -20.79 9.73
CA GLU A 702 -33.07 -20.43 10.94
C GLU A 702 -32.24 -20.34 12.24
N ARG A 703 -30.92 -20.54 12.19
CA ARG A 703 -30.05 -20.31 13.35
C ARG A 703 -29.97 -18.82 13.67
N GLU A 704 -30.07 -18.50 14.96
CA GLU A 704 -29.87 -17.16 15.49
C GLU A 704 -28.59 -17.14 16.34
N GLY A 705 -27.74 -16.16 16.09
CA GLY A 705 -26.49 -15.97 16.78
C GLY A 705 -26.17 -14.50 16.99
N VAL A 706 -24.94 -14.22 17.40
CA VAL A 706 -24.48 -12.87 17.72
C VAL A 706 -23.05 -12.67 17.27
N GLY A 707 -22.66 -11.41 17.10
CA GLY A 707 -21.30 -11.06 16.74
C GLY A 707 -21.01 -9.58 16.81
N TRP A 708 -19.76 -9.26 16.51
CA TRP A 708 -19.23 -7.91 16.40
C TRP A 708 -18.97 -7.58 14.93
N PHE A 709 -19.31 -6.35 14.54
CA PHE A 709 -19.24 -5.86 13.18
C PHE A 709 -18.64 -4.46 13.16
N GLU A 710 -17.84 -4.17 12.15
CA GLU A 710 -17.13 -2.91 12.03
C GLU A 710 -17.10 -2.47 10.56
N TRP A 711 -17.61 -1.27 10.31
CA TRP A 711 -17.65 -0.63 9.00
C TRP A 711 -16.75 0.60 9.03
N ASN A 712 -15.60 0.52 8.34
CA ASN A 712 -14.74 1.67 8.12
C ASN A 712 -15.18 2.38 6.84
N MET A 713 -15.62 3.63 7.02
CA MET A 713 -16.06 4.51 5.95
C MET A 713 -15.17 5.74 5.94
N ASN A 714 -14.47 5.97 4.83
CA ASN A 714 -13.67 7.17 4.66
C ASN A 714 -14.57 8.34 4.28
N VAL A 715 -14.55 9.37 5.13
CA VAL A 715 -15.30 10.59 4.93
C VAL A 715 -14.39 11.56 4.20
N TRP A 716 -14.49 11.58 2.88
CA TRP A 716 -13.83 12.57 2.04
C TRP A 716 -14.63 13.88 2.16
N GLU A 717 -14.15 14.82 2.96
CA GLU A 717 -14.66 16.20 2.96
C GLU A 717 -14.24 16.93 1.68
#